data_AF-A0A3M1PJS5-F1
#
_entry.id   AF-A0A3M1PJS5-F1
#
_cell.length_a   1.000
_cell.length_b   1.000
_cell.length_c   1.000
_cell.angle_alpha   90.00
_cell.angle_beta   90.00
_cell.angle_gamma   90.00
#
_symmetry.space_group_name_H-M   'P 1'
#
loop_
_entity.id
_entity.type
_entity.pdbx_description
1 polymer ?
#
loop_
_entity_poly.entity_id
_entity_poly.type
_entity_poly.pdbx_seq_one_letter_code
_entity_poly.pdbx_strand_id
1 'polypeptide(L)'
;MVAADRQRRAEAGRERTRKLPSREDATPMMAQYLEAKYAYPDYLLFFRMGDFYELFFEDAERAAEILDIALTKRGQHQGRDVPMAGVPVHAVDSYLARLIRAGEKVAICEQVEDPAEAKKRGAKALVRREVVRLVTPGTVSEEALLQPKRANYLGALADAGGEWALAWCDMSTGQWHALATGPQDVAHDIARLELGELLVHPRIADKLDLARITARLPAVDSSREDLFASQAAERALRAFFGVASLSVYGEFSRAELAALGAIFRYLEETQRSALAHLRPPVRERRDAHLAIDQATRRSLELTRTTAGERRGSLLATIDRSLTGPGGRLLAARLAAPSRDKETIDRRLDAVAFFVADDLLRARLRGELRKVPDCERALARLALGRGGPRDLAAIRDALQRAAAIHEVLATARGSHAGLPRLIEDALTALPRAGALAKRLAAALVPDPPSLAREGGFIAAGYHPPLDEWRSLKNESRRLVAGLEARLREETGIASLKIRYNQVLGYHVDVPARSADKLMRPPWNERFIHRQTLASSVRFTTTELAELAQKIQEADGRCLELEQQIFGELVAAVIAEREALAAIAAAIAECDVATALAERAAEGGWVRPRITEDVRFILEQARHPVVEAALARRGEGPFVPNDCRLDEDERIWLVTGPNMAGKSTFLRQCAIIAIL
;
A
#
# COMPACT_ATOMS: atom_id res chain seq x y z
N MET A 1 -0.96 34.31 1.27
CA MET A 1 -1.75 33.77 0.15
C MET A 1 -2.03 32.27 0.29
N VAL A 2 -1.03 31.39 0.38
CA VAL A 2 -1.23 29.93 0.55
C VAL A 2 -1.92 29.54 1.88
N ALA A 3 -1.69 30.28 2.96
CA ALA A 3 -2.38 30.07 4.24
C ALA A 3 -3.86 30.47 4.17
N ALA A 4 -4.20 31.53 3.43
CA ALA A 4 -5.58 31.99 3.25
C ALA A 4 -6.38 31.04 2.33
N ASP A 5 -5.74 30.45 1.33
CA ASP A 5 -6.34 29.43 0.47
C ASP A 5 -6.56 28.09 1.22
N ARG A 6 -5.67 27.76 2.16
CA ARG A 6 -5.83 26.60 3.06
C ARG A 6 -6.88 26.82 4.14
N GLN A 7 -7.01 28.05 4.64
CA GLN A 7 -8.06 28.42 5.61
C GLN A 7 -9.44 28.44 4.94
N ARG A 8 -9.54 28.89 3.68
CA ARG A 8 -10.75 28.72 2.85
C ARG A 8 -11.09 27.25 2.59
N ARG A 9 -10.11 26.36 2.43
CA ARG A 9 -10.35 24.91 2.31
C ARG A 9 -10.80 24.27 3.62
N ALA A 10 -10.29 24.73 4.77
CA ALA A 10 -10.73 24.28 6.09
C ALA A 10 -12.14 24.77 6.44
N GLU A 11 -12.50 26.00 6.04
CA GLU A 11 -13.87 26.52 6.14
C GLU A 11 -14.82 25.83 5.14
N ALA A 12 -14.35 25.48 3.93
CA ALA A 12 -15.12 24.72 2.95
C ALA A 12 -15.39 23.26 3.34
N GLY A 13 -14.64 22.70 4.28
CA GLY A 13 -14.84 21.33 4.79
C GLY A 13 -16.01 21.18 5.76
N ARG A 14 -16.58 22.29 6.26
CA ARG A 14 -17.68 22.25 7.24
C ARG A 14 -19.09 22.18 6.64
N GLU A 15 -19.27 22.42 5.34
CA GLU A 15 -20.63 22.57 4.78
C GLU A 15 -20.70 22.43 3.23
N ARG A 16 -20.16 21.35 2.66
CA ARG A 16 -20.42 21.01 1.24
C ARG A 16 -21.14 19.68 1.12
N THR A 17 -22.43 19.67 1.38
CA THR A 17 -23.31 18.69 0.74
C THR A 17 -23.21 18.92 -0.76
N ARG A 18 -22.45 18.07 -1.47
CA ARG A 18 -22.34 18.10 -2.94
C ARG A 18 -23.76 18.12 -3.51
N LYS A 19 -24.04 19.05 -4.42
CA LYS A 19 -25.40 19.22 -4.92
C LYS A 19 -25.67 18.10 -5.92
N LEU A 20 -26.40 17.08 -5.46
CA LEU A 20 -26.71 15.93 -6.31
C LEU A 20 -27.62 16.33 -7.48
N PRO A 21 -27.36 15.86 -8.72
CA PRO A 21 -28.22 16.13 -9.86
C PRO A 21 -29.58 15.43 -9.70
N SER A 22 -30.66 16.01 -10.25
CA SER A 22 -31.98 15.37 -10.24
C SER A 22 -31.95 14.01 -10.95
N ARG A 23 -32.74 13.05 -10.45
CA ARG A 23 -32.95 11.72 -11.08
C ARG A 23 -33.99 11.74 -12.21
N GLU A 24 -34.77 12.81 -12.33
CA GLU A 24 -35.81 12.93 -13.36
C GLU A 24 -35.20 13.09 -14.77
N ASP A 25 -35.89 12.57 -15.78
CA ASP A 25 -35.50 12.62 -17.20
C ASP A 25 -34.08 12.06 -17.51
N ALA A 26 -33.55 11.22 -16.62
CA ALA A 26 -32.25 10.58 -16.81
C ALA A 26 -32.33 9.51 -17.92
N THR A 27 -31.39 9.56 -18.87
CA THR A 27 -31.18 8.43 -19.78
C THR A 27 -30.89 7.16 -18.97
N PRO A 28 -31.19 5.95 -19.48
CA PRO A 28 -30.99 4.71 -18.72
C PRO A 28 -29.57 4.53 -18.14
N MET A 29 -28.55 5.06 -18.82
CA MET A 29 -27.17 5.05 -18.32
C MET A 29 -26.94 6.08 -17.21
N MET A 30 -27.48 7.31 -17.35
CA MET A 30 -27.43 8.31 -16.28
C MET A 30 -28.24 7.89 -15.05
N ALA A 31 -29.34 7.16 -15.21
CA ALA A 31 -30.10 6.64 -14.09
C ALA A 31 -29.25 5.72 -13.21
N GLN A 32 -28.47 4.79 -13.81
CA GLN A 32 -27.53 3.95 -13.08
C GLN A 32 -26.39 4.76 -12.43
N TYR A 33 -25.85 5.76 -13.13
CA TYR A 33 -24.83 6.64 -12.56
C TYR A 33 -25.35 7.40 -11.34
N LEU A 34 -26.53 8.01 -11.45
CA LEU A 34 -27.16 8.78 -10.38
C LEU A 34 -27.53 7.87 -9.21
N GLU A 35 -28.04 6.67 -9.45
CA GLU A 35 -28.29 5.69 -8.39
C GLU A 35 -27.03 5.43 -7.55
N ALA A 36 -25.91 5.12 -8.21
CA ALA A 36 -24.63 4.94 -7.54
C ALA A 36 -24.13 6.22 -6.85
N LYS A 37 -24.28 7.39 -7.48
CA LYS A 37 -23.81 8.66 -6.92
C LYS A 37 -24.60 9.09 -5.68
N TYR A 38 -25.89 8.83 -5.64
CA TYR A 38 -26.71 9.08 -4.45
C TYR A 38 -26.40 8.12 -3.30
N ALA A 39 -25.97 6.90 -3.59
CA ALA A 39 -25.50 5.97 -2.56
C ALA A 39 -24.15 6.43 -1.96
N TYR A 40 -23.33 7.14 -2.73
CA TYR A 40 -22.00 7.63 -2.31
C TYR A 40 -21.81 9.12 -2.63
N PRO A 41 -22.58 10.02 -2.00
CA PRO A 41 -22.58 11.45 -2.33
C PRO A 41 -21.20 12.09 -2.18
N ASP A 42 -20.47 11.73 -1.13
CA ASP A 42 -19.17 12.31 -0.75
C ASP A 42 -17.99 11.76 -1.56
N TYR A 43 -18.22 10.79 -2.44
CA TYR A 43 -17.18 10.16 -3.24
C TYR A 43 -17.21 10.69 -4.67
N LEU A 44 -16.04 10.92 -5.26
CA LEU A 44 -15.93 11.01 -6.71
C LEU A 44 -16.26 9.64 -7.31
N LEU A 45 -17.18 9.57 -8.26
CA LEU A 45 -17.61 8.30 -8.83
C LEU A 45 -16.85 8.00 -10.12
N PHE A 46 -15.91 7.05 -10.06
CA PHE A 46 -15.28 6.46 -11.25
C PHE A 46 -16.23 5.43 -11.85
N PHE A 47 -16.94 5.82 -12.90
CA PHE A 47 -17.97 4.99 -13.53
C PHE A 47 -17.43 4.29 -14.78
N ARG A 48 -17.40 2.95 -14.78
CA ARG A 48 -16.80 2.17 -15.87
C ARG A 48 -17.60 2.27 -17.18
N MET A 49 -16.94 2.80 -18.22
CA MET A 49 -17.46 2.98 -19.57
C MET A 49 -16.45 2.47 -20.60
N GLY A 50 -16.57 1.19 -21.00
CA GLY A 50 -15.65 0.59 -21.97
C GLY A 50 -14.24 0.50 -21.39
N ASP A 51 -13.25 1.18 -21.99
CA ASP A 51 -11.86 1.23 -21.52
C ASP A 51 -11.52 2.47 -20.67
N PHE A 52 -12.54 3.22 -20.25
CA PHE A 52 -12.40 4.42 -19.44
C PHE A 52 -13.21 4.35 -18.15
N TYR A 53 -12.72 5.04 -17.13
CA TYR A 53 -13.52 5.51 -16.02
C TYR A 53 -13.94 6.94 -16.29
N GLU A 54 -15.25 7.16 -16.37
CA GLU A 54 -15.83 8.48 -16.60
C GLU A 54 -16.45 9.03 -15.32
N LEU A 55 -16.35 10.33 -15.13
CA LEU A 55 -17.02 11.11 -14.09
C LEU A 55 -17.94 12.12 -14.75
N PHE A 56 -19.04 12.47 -14.08
CA PHE A 56 -20.04 13.41 -14.60
C PHE A 56 -20.37 14.53 -13.60
N PHE A 57 -20.90 15.65 -14.10
CA PHE A 57 -21.34 16.80 -13.29
C PHE A 57 -20.20 17.39 -12.44
N GLU A 58 -20.47 17.75 -11.18
CA GLU A 58 -19.46 18.33 -10.26
C GLU A 58 -18.24 17.42 -10.07
N ASP A 59 -18.42 16.09 -10.13
CA ASP A 59 -17.30 15.14 -10.02
C ASP A 59 -16.33 15.29 -11.20
N ALA A 60 -16.85 15.56 -12.41
CA ALA A 60 -16.05 15.77 -13.61
C ALA A 60 -15.23 17.06 -13.51
N GLU A 61 -15.88 18.16 -13.11
CA GLU A 61 -15.22 19.46 -12.94
C GLU A 61 -14.10 19.38 -11.91
N ARG A 62 -14.39 18.74 -10.78
CA ARG A 62 -13.42 18.57 -9.69
C ARG A 62 -12.25 17.67 -10.10
N ALA A 63 -12.54 16.54 -10.75
CA ALA A 63 -11.51 15.65 -11.25
C ALA A 63 -10.65 16.33 -12.32
N ALA A 64 -11.24 17.11 -13.23
CA ALA A 64 -10.50 17.86 -14.25
C ALA A 64 -9.52 18.86 -13.62
N GLU A 65 -9.95 19.61 -12.61
CA GLU A 65 -9.10 20.57 -11.88
C GLU A 65 -7.93 19.88 -11.18
N ILE A 66 -8.17 18.79 -10.43
CA ILE A 66 -7.13 18.11 -9.65
C ILE A 66 -6.18 17.31 -10.56
N LEU A 67 -6.76 16.62 -11.55
CA LEU A 67 -6.03 15.71 -12.42
C LEU A 67 -5.43 16.40 -13.65
N ASP A 68 -5.73 17.67 -13.87
CA ASP A 68 -5.28 18.41 -15.06
C ASP A 68 -5.61 17.62 -16.34
N ILE A 69 -6.87 17.21 -16.44
CA ILE A 69 -7.41 16.47 -17.60
C ILE A 69 -8.51 17.27 -18.27
N ALA A 70 -8.74 17.00 -19.56
CA ALA A 70 -9.74 17.72 -20.34
C ALA A 70 -11.16 17.53 -19.76
N LEU A 71 -11.80 18.64 -19.40
CA LEU A 71 -13.23 18.70 -19.13
C LEU A 71 -13.97 18.83 -20.46
N THR A 72 -14.84 17.88 -20.76
CA THR A 72 -15.65 17.88 -21.99
C THR A 72 -17.13 17.68 -21.63
N LYS A 73 -17.97 17.31 -22.59
CA LYS A 73 -19.42 17.15 -22.39
C LYS A 73 -19.97 15.92 -23.07
N ARG A 74 -20.97 15.28 -22.46
CA ARG A 74 -21.60 14.06 -22.99
C ARG A 74 -23.12 14.10 -22.85
N GLY A 75 -23.81 14.37 -23.95
CA GLY A 75 -25.27 14.42 -23.99
C GLY A 75 -25.86 15.55 -23.14
N GLN A 76 -27.16 15.46 -22.88
CA GLN A 76 -27.90 16.44 -22.10
C GLN A 76 -28.72 15.76 -21.00
N HIS A 77 -28.80 16.42 -19.84
CA HIS A 77 -29.65 16.05 -18.72
C HIS A 77 -30.49 17.27 -18.33
N GLN A 78 -31.82 17.14 -18.34
CA GLN A 78 -32.74 18.26 -18.13
C GLN A 78 -32.46 19.49 -19.03
N GLY A 79 -32.12 19.24 -20.31
CA GLY A 79 -31.84 20.28 -21.30
C GLY A 79 -30.48 20.99 -21.13
N ARG A 80 -29.63 20.55 -20.20
CA ARG A 80 -28.27 21.09 -20.00
C ARG A 80 -27.22 20.07 -20.41
N ASP A 81 -26.14 20.54 -21.02
CA ASP A 81 -24.99 19.68 -21.35
C ASP A 81 -24.40 19.09 -20.06
N VAL A 82 -24.11 17.79 -20.06
CA VAL A 82 -23.52 17.11 -18.89
C VAL A 82 -22.00 17.22 -18.94
N PRO A 83 -21.34 17.90 -17.98
CA PRO A 83 -19.88 17.91 -17.88
C PRO A 83 -19.35 16.49 -17.68
N MET A 84 -18.27 16.14 -18.38
CA MET A 84 -17.65 14.82 -18.30
C MET A 84 -16.12 14.91 -18.40
N ALA A 85 -15.44 14.16 -17.55
CA ALA A 85 -14.00 13.93 -17.58
C ALA A 85 -13.74 12.42 -17.47
N GLY A 86 -12.65 11.93 -18.05
CA GLY A 86 -12.38 10.50 -18.08
C GLY A 86 -10.89 10.15 -17.99
N VAL A 87 -10.61 9.00 -17.39
CA VAL A 87 -9.26 8.44 -17.28
C VAL A 87 -9.24 7.02 -17.84
N PRO A 88 -8.19 6.61 -18.57
CA PRO A 88 -8.12 5.27 -19.11
C PRO A 88 -7.87 4.24 -17.99
N VAL A 89 -8.52 3.10 -18.10
CA VAL A 89 -8.53 2.05 -17.07
C VAL A 89 -7.14 1.54 -16.73
N HIS A 90 -6.29 1.37 -17.74
CA HIS A 90 -4.93 0.86 -17.57
C HIS A 90 -4.01 1.85 -16.82
N ALA A 91 -4.40 3.11 -16.66
CA ALA A 91 -3.64 4.13 -15.94
C ALA A 91 -4.33 4.59 -14.65
N VAL A 92 -5.45 3.97 -14.26
CA VAL A 92 -6.33 4.43 -13.18
C VAL A 92 -5.60 4.66 -11.85
N ASP A 93 -4.65 3.78 -11.49
CA ASP A 93 -3.91 3.83 -10.23
C ASP A 93 -3.14 5.14 -10.04
N SER A 94 -2.57 5.67 -11.14
CA SER A 94 -1.83 6.93 -11.10
C SER A 94 -2.74 8.14 -10.84
N TYR A 95 -3.96 8.12 -11.38
CA TYR A 95 -4.96 9.17 -11.16
C TYR A 95 -5.59 9.07 -9.78
N LEU A 96 -5.89 7.84 -9.31
CA LEU A 96 -6.29 7.58 -7.94
C LEU A 96 -5.25 8.12 -6.95
N ALA A 97 -3.95 7.93 -7.20
CA ALA A 97 -2.88 8.47 -6.36
C ALA A 97 -2.97 9.97 -6.16
N ARG A 98 -3.30 10.70 -7.24
CA ARG A 98 -3.41 12.15 -7.22
C ARG A 98 -4.67 12.62 -6.51
N LEU A 99 -5.82 12.00 -6.77
CA LEU A 99 -7.07 12.30 -6.07
C LEU A 99 -6.95 12.07 -4.57
N ILE A 100 -6.40 10.91 -4.18
CA ILE A 100 -6.23 10.56 -2.77
C ILE A 100 -5.26 11.50 -2.07
N ARG A 101 -4.15 11.89 -2.71
CA ARG A 101 -3.22 12.89 -2.17
C ARG A 101 -3.85 14.28 -2.02
N ALA A 102 -4.86 14.60 -2.84
CA ALA A 102 -5.65 15.82 -2.71
C ALA A 102 -6.73 15.74 -1.61
N GLY A 103 -6.89 14.58 -0.96
CA GLY A 103 -7.88 14.34 0.10
C GLY A 103 -9.26 13.89 -0.41
N GLU A 104 -9.41 13.64 -1.72
CA GLU A 104 -10.67 13.18 -2.29
C GLU A 104 -10.90 11.69 -2.02
N LYS A 105 -12.15 11.29 -1.73
CA LYS A 105 -12.57 9.88 -1.67
C LYS A 105 -13.11 9.47 -3.04
N VAL A 106 -12.82 8.25 -3.49
CA VAL A 106 -13.22 7.75 -4.83
C VAL A 106 -13.97 6.44 -4.73
N ALA A 107 -15.15 6.36 -5.33
CA ALA A 107 -15.94 5.14 -5.48
C ALA A 107 -15.70 4.56 -6.88
N ILE A 108 -15.32 3.29 -6.97
CA ILE A 108 -15.06 2.59 -8.23
C ILE A 108 -16.28 1.74 -8.57
N CYS A 109 -16.94 2.09 -9.67
CA CYS A 109 -18.11 1.40 -10.18
C CYS A 109 -17.74 0.59 -11.43
N GLU A 110 -17.76 -0.73 -11.31
CA GLU A 110 -17.35 -1.67 -12.36
C GLU A 110 -18.57 -2.35 -13.00
N GLN A 111 -18.36 -2.91 -14.20
CA GLN A 111 -19.33 -3.77 -14.86
C GLN A 111 -19.30 -5.16 -14.22
N VAL A 112 -20.42 -5.59 -13.64
CA VAL A 112 -20.52 -6.89 -12.93
C VAL A 112 -21.11 -8.01 -13.79
N GLU A 113 -21.54 -7.69 -15.00
CA GLU A 113 -22.03 -8.67 -15.98
C GLU A 113 -21.31 -8.49 -17.31
N ASP A 114 -21.15 -9.58 -18.06
CA ASP A 114 -20.58 -9.51 -19.40
C ASP A 114 -21.59 -8.89 -20.40
N PRO A 115 -21.16 -8.06 -21.36
CA PRO A 115 -22.01 -7.62 -22.48
C PRO A 115 -22.83 -8.73 -23.17
N ALA A 116 -22.32 -9.96 -23.24
CA ALA A 116 -23.03 -11.12 -23.77
C ALA A 116 -24.20 -11.56 -22.86
N GLU A 117 -24.03 -11.49 -21.54
CA GLU A 117 -25.08 -11.78 -20.57
C GLU A 117 -26.12 -10.66 -20.53
N ALA A 118 -25.70 -9.40 -20.64
CA ALA A 118 -26.59 -8.26 -20.81
C ALA A 118 -27.47 -8.42 -22.06
N LYS A 119 -26.89 -8.82 -23.19
CA LYS A 119 -27.64 -9.09 -24.44
C LYS A 119 -28.67 -10.21 -24.29
N LYS A 120 -28.42 -11.23 -23.44
CA LYS A 120 -29.40 -12.28 -23.13
C LYS A 120 -30.62 -11.73 -22.37
N ARG A 121 -30.47 -10.66 -21.57
CA ARG A 121 -31.59 -9.98 -20.88
C ARG A 121 -32.41 -9.07 -21.81
N GLY A 122 -31.88 -8.74 -22.98
CA GLY A 122 -32.57 -8.02 -24.05
C GLY A 122 -31.61 -7.17 -24.88
N ALA A 123 -31.93 -6.95 -26.15
CA ALA A 123 -31.06 -6.22 -27.09
C ALA A 123 -30.74 -4.76 -26.68
N LYS A 124 -31.53 -4.17 -25.78
CA LYS A 124 -31.33 -2.82 -25.21
C LYS A 124 -30.96 -2.83 -23.72
N ALA A 125 -30.78 -4.01 -23.11
CA ALA A 125 -30.44 -4.11 -21.70
C ALA A 125 -29.02 -3.59 -21.46
N LEU A 126 -28.89 -2.65 -20.54
CA LEU A 126 -27.60 -2.09 -20.15
C LEU A 126 -26.86 -3.04 -19.23
N VAL A 127 -25.54 -3.09 -19.42
CA VAL A 127 -24.60 -3.76 -18.53
C VAL A 127 -24.82 -3.27 -17.09
N ARG A 128 -25.17 -4.18 -16.17
CA ARG A 128 -25.29 -3.91 -14.74
C ARG A 128 -23.94 -3.46 -14.18
N ARG A 129 -24.00 -2.43 -13.34
CA ARG A 129 -22.83 -1.84 -12.69
C ARG A 129 -23.03 -1.71 -11.20
N GLU A 130 -21.96 -1.92 -10.46
CA GLU A 130 -21.96 -1.80 -9.01
C GLU A 130 -20.68 -1.17 -8.52
N VAL A 131 -20.78 -0.41 -7.42
CA VAL A 131 -19.62 0.17 -6.74
C VAL A 131 -18.85 -0.92 -6.01
N VAL A 132 -17.91 -1.56 -6.70
CA VAL A 132 -17.14 -2.69 -6.17
C VAL A 132 -16.15 -2.30 -5.08
N ARG A 133 -15.82 -1.00 -4.96
CA ARG A 133 -14.77 -0.53 -4.06
C ARG A 133 -14.90 0.94 -3.71
N LEU A 134 -14.55 1.27 -2.47
CA LEU A 134 -14.32 2.64 -2.01
C LEU A 134 -12.83 2.83 -1.72
N VAL A 135 -12.24 3.90 -2.23
CA VAL A 135 -10.84 4.27 -2.02
C VAL A 135 -10.82 5.58 -1.25
N THR A 136 -10.23 5.55 -0.05
CA THR A 136 -10.11 6.71 0.82
C THR A 136 -8.66 6.92 1.25
N PRO A 137 -8.26 8.13 1.67
CA PRO A 137 -6.89 8.37 2.11
C PRO A 137 -6.38 7.44 3.22
N GLY A 138 -7.26 6.97 4.12
CA GLY A 138 -6.89 6.03 5.17
C GLY A 138 -6.88 4.55 4.76
N THR A 139 -7.47 4.19 3.60
CA THR A 139 -7.78 2.79 3.23
C THR A 139 -7.14 2.34 1.91
N VAL A 140 -6.00 2.92 1.54
CA VAL A 140 -5.22 2.51 0.37
C VAL A 140 -4.32 1.30 0.67
N SER A 141 -4.21 0.37 -0.29
CA SER A 141 -3.33 -0.82 -0.19
C SER A 141 -2.37 -1.00 -1.37
N GLU A 142 -2.64 -0.32 -2.49
CA GLU A 142 -1.84 -0.37 -3.70
C GLU A 142 -0.47 0.26 -3.49
N GLU A 143 0.55 -0.38 -4.03
CA GLU A 143 1.92 0.09 -3.93
C GLU A 143 2.10 1.49 -4.56
N ALA A 144 1.43 1.78 -5.67
CA ALA A 144 1.48 3.08 -6.34
C ALA A 144 0.91 4.25 -5.48
N LEU A 145 0.01 3.94 -4.54
CA LEU A 145 -0.63 4.92 -3.67
C LEU A 145 0.16 5.14 -2.37
N LEU A 146 1.02 4.19 -2.02
CA LEU A 146 1.73 4.15 -0.76
C LEU A 146 3.19 4.61 -0.91
N GLN A 147 3.73 5.20 0.16
CA GLN A 147 5.16 5.43 0.28
C GLN A 147 5.78 4.25 1.05
N PRO A 148 6.86 3.60 0.56
CA PRO A 148 7.40 2.38 1.18
C PRO A 148 7.75 2.54 2.67
N LYS A 149 8.47 3.61 3.02
CA LYS A 149 8.96 3.91 4.38
C LYS A 149 8.03 4.83 5.19
N ARG A 150 6.72 4.81 4.92
CA ARG A 150 5.73 5.62 5.65
C ARG A 150 4.49 4.78 5.88
N ALA A 151 3.99 4.80 7.11
CA ALA A 151 2.72 4.19 7.44
C ALA A 151 1.56 4.99 6.83
N ASN A 152 0.46 4.31 6.50
CA ASN A 152 -0.77 4.96 6.05
C ASN A 152 -1.89 4.71 7.04
N TYR A 153 -1.94 5.52 8.09
CA TYR A 153 -2.84 5.30 9.21
C TYR A 153 -4.24 5.87 8.95
N LEU A 154 -5.26 5.04 9.13
CA LEU A 154 -6.63 5.44 9.41
C LEU A 154 -6.78 5.57 10.93
N GLY A 155 -7.14 6.75 11.43
CA GLY A 155 -7.42 6.98 12.85
C GLY A 155 -8.92 7.02 13.16
N ALA A 156 -9.28 6.73 14.40
CA ALA A 156 -10.62 6.97 14.95
C ALA A 156 -10.53 7.54 16.37
N LEU A 157 -11.21 8.65 16.61
CA LEU A 157 -11.32 9.31 17.91
C LEU A 157 -12.74 9.14 18.45
N ALA A 158 -12.88 8.39 19.55
CA ALA A 158 -14.16 7.99 20.10
C ALA A 158 -14.41 8.58 21.50
N ASP A 159 -15.68 8.86 21.80
CA ASP A 159 -16.20 9.17 23.15
C ASP A 159 -17.14 8.03 23.55
N ALA A 160 -16.92 7.43 24.72
CA ALA A 160 -17.85 6.49 25.31
C ALA A 160 -18.07 6.84 26.79
N GLY A 161 -19.18 7.52 27.09
CA GLY A 161 -19.53 7.88 28.46
C GLY A 161 -18.62 8.94 29.08
N GLY A 162 -17.99 9.81 28.27
CA GLY A 162 -17.08 10.85 28.72
C GLY A 162 -15.60 10.45 28.67
N GLU A 163 -15.30 9.16 28.53
CA GLU A 163 -13.95 8.66 28.28
C GLU A 163 -13.61 8.73 26.80
N TRP A 164 -12.41 9.19 26.47
CA TRP A 164 -11.97 9.30 25.08
C TRP A 164 -10.89 8.27 24.76
N ALA A 165 -10.86 7.82 23.51
CA ALA A 165 -9.79 6.98 23.01
C ALA A 165 -9.46 7.30 21.56
N LEU A 166 -8.20 7.15 21.22
CA LEU A 166 -7.69 7.19 19.86
C LEU A 166 -7.28 5.79 19.45
N ALA A 167 -7.82 5.30 18.35
CA ALA A 167 -7.32 4.11 17.67
C ALA A 167 -6.73 4.49 16.31
N TRP A 168 -5.79 3.69 15.80
CA TRP A 168 -5.28 3.86 14.44
C TRP A 168 -4.85 2.53 13.84
N CYS A 169 -5.01 2.39 12.52
CA CYS A 169 -4.72 1.18 11.76
C CYS A 169 -3.95 1.51 10.47
N ASP A 170 -2.88 0.77 10.20
CA ASP A 170 -2.30 0.69 8.86
C ASP A 170 -2.84 -0.56 8.16
N MET A 171 -3.84 -0.35 7.31
CA MET A 171 -4.48 -1.43 6.56
C MET A 171 -3.49 -2.15 5.63
N SER A 172 -2.40 -1.50 5.22
CA SER A 172 -1.38 -2.08 4.35
C SER A 172 -0.45 -3.06 5.08
N THR A 173 -0.43 -3.07 6.41
CA THR A 173 0.36 -4.01 7.22
C THR A 173 -0.49 -4.87 8.16
N GLY A 174 -1.73 -4.46 8.40
CA GLY A 174 -2.67 -5.08 9.33
C GLY A 174 -2.43 -4.70 10.80
N GLN A 175 -1.50 -3.79 11.08
CA GLN A 175 -1.20 -3.33 12.43
C GLN A 175 -2.17 -2.23 12.85
N TRP A 176 -2.65 -2.32 14.09
CA TRP A 176 -3.49 -1.29 14.68
C TRP A 176 -3.40 -1.27 16.19
N HIS A 177 -3.65 -0.08 16.73
CA HIS A 177 -3.40 0.26 18.12
C HIS A 177 -4.57 1.01 18.71
N ALA A 178 -4.70 0.98 20.03
CA ALA A 178 -5.63 1.80 20.80
C ALA A 178 -4.92 2.48 21.97
N LEU A 179 -5.30 3.73 22.26
CA LEU A 179 -4.76 4.55 23.33
C LEU A 179 -5.89 5.32 24.00
N ALA A 180 -6.02 5.19 25.31
CA ALA A 180 -6.84 6.09 26.12
C ALA A 180 -6.29 7.54 26.05
N THR A 181 -7.18 8.49 25.74
CA THR A 181 -6.83 9.90 25.56
C THR A 181 -7.85 10.82 26.24
N GLY A 182 -7.63 12.12 26.15
CA GLY A 182 -8.52 13.13 26.70
C GLY A 182 -8.36 14.49 26.00
N PRO A 183 -9.19 15.48 26.36
CA PRO A 183 -9.21 16.79 25.71
C PRO A 183 -7.87 17.52 25.68
N GLN A 184 -7.05 17.35 26.72
CA GLN A 184 -5.75 18.02 26.84
C GLN A 184 -4.66 17.34 25.98
N ASP A 185 -4.79 16.04 25.75
CA ASP A 185 -3.76 15.21 25.13
C ASP A 185 -4.03 14.88 23.66
N VAL A 186 -5.28 14.91 23.23
CA VAL A 186 -5.69 14.41 21.91
C VAL A 186 -4.94 15.10 20.76
N ALA A 187 -4.63 16.40 20.89
CA ALA A 187 -3.85 17.13 19.90
C ALA A 187 -2.41 16.61 19.81
N HIS A 188 -1.81 16.23 20.94
CA HIS A 188 -0.49 15.61 21.00
C HIS A 188 -0.52 14.20 20.38
N ASP A 189 -1.49 13.39 20.77
CA ASP A 189 -1.64 12.01 20.32
C ASP A 189 -1.95 11.91 18.82
N ILE A 190 -2.70 12.85 18.25
CA ILE A 190 -2.91 12.94 16.80
C ILE A 190 -1.65 13.46 16.11
N ALA A 191 -0.98 14.48 16.66
CA ALA A 191 0.18 15.10 16.00
C ALA A 191 1.39 14.17 15.86
N ARG A 192 1.53 13.16 16.73
CA ARG A 192 2.56 12.12 16.58
C ARG A 192 2.25 11.13 15.45
N LEU A 193 0.98 11.00 15.06
CA LEU A 193 0.52 10.09 14.04
C LEU A 193 0.34 10.85 12.72
N GLU A 194 1.06 10.45 11.67
CA GLU A 194 0.83 11.02 10.33
C GLU A 194 -0.42 10.41 9.67
N LEU A 195 -1.60 10.59 10.28
CA LEU A 195 -2.86 10.01 9.82
C LEU A 195 -3.18 10.45 8.38
N GLY A 196 -3.56 9.49 7.55
CA GLY A 196 -4.11 9.75 6.22
C GLY A 196 -5.57 10.17 6.28
N GLU A 197 -6.31 9.65 7.25
CA GLU A 197 -7.72 9.94 7.48
C GLU A 197 -8.06 9.76 8.96
N LEU A 198 -8.97 10.59 9.48
CA LEU A 198 -9.44 10.51 10.87
C LEU A 198 -10.97 10.50 10.93
N LEU A 199 -11.51 9.44 11.53
CA LEU A 199 -12.91 9.36 11.93
C LEU A 199 -13.06 9.98 13.31
N VAL A 200 -14.07 10.80 13.53
CA VAL A 200 -14.30 11.48 14.82
C VAL A 200 -15.74 11.28 15.24
N HIS A 201 -15.94 10.83 16.48
CA HIS A 201 -17.28 10.77 17.07
C HIS A 201 -17.89 12.19 17.09
N PRO A 202 -19.13 12.41 16.60
CA PRO A 202 -19.71 13.76 16.50
C PRO A 202 -19.70 14.58 17.79
N ARG A 203 -20.02 13.95 18.94
CA ARG A 203 -19.93 14.58 20.28
C ARG A 203 -18.55 15.14 20.66
N ILE A 204 -17.47 14.63 20.08
CA ILE A 204 -16.12 15.15 20.28
C ILE A 204 -15.90 16.37 19.38
N ALA A 205 -16.46 16.34 18.17
CA ALA A 205 -16.36 17.44 17.22
C ALA A 205 -16.92 18.75 17.76
N ASP A 206 -17.97 18.67 18.57
CA ASP A 206 -18.59 19.83 19.22
C ASP A 206 -17.74 20.42 20.37
N LYS A 207 -16.85 19.61 20.96
CA LYS A 207 -16.09 19.95 22.18
C LYS A 207 -14.66 20.42 21.90
N LEU A 208 -14.16 20.23 20.68
CA LEU A 208 -12.80 20.57 20.28
C LEU A 208 -12.80 21.54 19.11
N ASP A 209 -11.76 22.37 19.06
CA ASP A 209 -11.37 23.03 17.82
C ASP A 209 -10.73 22.00 16.87
N LEU A 210 -11.57 21.12 16.32
CA LEU A 210 -11.14 20.09 15.37
C LEU A 210 -10.42 20.73 14.17
N ALA A 211 -10.90 21.88 13.68
CA ALA A 211 -10.33 22.53 12.52
C ALA A 211 -8.84 22.86 12.75
N ARG A 212 -8.48 23.32 13.95
CA ARG A 212 -7.08 23.55 14.32
C ARG A 212 -6.28 22.25 14.44
N ILE A 213 -6.83 21.24 15.11
CA ILE A 213 -6.12 19.97 15.39
C ILE A 213 -5.87 19.20 14.10
N THR A 214 -6.86 19.17 13.22
CA THR A 214 -6.88 18.37 12.00
C THR A 214 -6.52 19.15 10.74
N ALA A 215 -6.11 20.42 10.86
CA ALA A 215 -5.77 21.31 9.74
C ALA A 215 -4.79 20.73 8.70
N ARG A 216 -4.01 19.71 9.07
CA ARG A 216 -3.00 19.05 8.23
C ARG A 216 -3.35 17.61 7.86
N LEU A 217 -4.48 17.09 8.34
CA LEU A 217 -4.94 15.76 7.98
C LEU A 217 -5.56 15.83 6.57
N PRO A 218 -5.26 14.86 5.68
CA PRO A 218 -5.82 14.85 4.34
C PRO A 218 -7.35 14.72 4.32
N ALA A 219 -7.92 13.97 5.26
CA ALA A 219 -9.36 13.77 5.37
C ALA A 219 -9.79 13.61 6.84
N VAL A 220 -10.97 14.14 7.17
CA VAL A 220 -11.62 14.02 8.47
C VAL A 220 -13.10 13.78 8.24
N ASP A 221 -13.67 12.80 8.94
CA ASP A 221 -15.11 12.51 8.91
C ASP A 221 -15.64 12.53 10.34
N SER A 222 -16.55 13.47 10.60
CA SER A 222 -17.22 13.61 11.90
C SER A 222 -18.73 13.47 11.82
N SER A 223 -19.24 12.81 10.77
CA SER A 223 -20.68 12.68 10.49
C SER A 223 -21.28 11.33 10.90
N ARG A 224 -20.45 10.32 11.10
CA ARG A 224 -20.84 8.90 11.22
C ARG A 224 -20.88 8.40 12.68
N GLU A 225 -21.89 8.81 13.46
CA GLU A 225 -22.07 8.32 14.85
C GLU A 225 -22.25 6.79 14.92
N ASP A 226 -22.87 6.20 13.89
CA ASP A 226 -23.21 4.77 13.81
C ASP A 226 -21.99 3.82 13.88
N LEU A 227 -20.80 4.32 13.54
CA LEU A 227 -19.56 3.54 13.56
C LEU A 227 -19.04 3.28 14.99
N PHE A 228 -19.39 4.12 15.96
CA PHE A 228 -18.73 4.17 17.28
C PHE A 228 -19.43 3.35 18.39
N ALA A 229 -20.28 2.39 18.03
CA ALA A 229 -21.03 1.57 18.98
C ALA A 229 -20.14 0.50 19.66
N SER A 230 -19.62 0.79 20.86
CA SER A 230 -18.64 -0.07 21.58
C SER A 230 -19.07 -1.53 21.80
N GLN A 231 -20.34 -1.78 22.16
CA GLN A 231 -20.84 -3.15 22.39
C GLN A 231 -21.00 -3.96 21.09
N ALA A 232 -21.33 -3.28 19.98
CA ALA A 232 -21.37 -3.92 18.67
C ALA A 232 -19.94 -4.21 18.17
N ALA A 233 -19.02 -3.27 18.39
CA ALA A 233 -17.61 -3.41 18.08
C ALA A 233 -16.97 -4.62 18.78
N GLU A 234 -17.19 -4.76 20.08
CA GLU A 234 -16.65 -5.88 20.84
C GLU A 234 -17.12 -7.24 20.30
N ARG A 235 -18.41 -7.38 20.00
CA ARG A 235 -18.97 -8.60 19.41
C ARG A 235 -18.36 -8.89 18.04
N ALA A 236 -18.26 -7.86 17.18
CA ALA A 236 -17.69 -7.99 15.85
C ALA A 236 -16.22 -8.40 15.88
N LEU A 237 -15.41 -7.76 16.73
CA LEU A 237 -13.98 -8.07 16.89
C LEU A 237 -13.75 -9.48 17.46
N ARG A 238 -14.53 -9.90 18.47
CA ARG A 238 -14.47 -11.27 19.01
C ARG A 238 -14.77 -12.32 17.93
N ALA A 239 -15.83 -12.11 17.15
CA ALA A 239 -16.19 -12.98 16.04
C ALA A 239 -15.11 -13.01 14.96
N PHE A 240 -14.57 -11.85 14.59
CA PHE A 240 -13.54 -11.72 13.57
C PHE A 240 -12.23 -12.43 13.95
N PHE A 241 -11.76 -12.26 15.19
CA PHE A 241 -10.55 -12.92 15.68
C PHE A 241 -10.78 -14.36 16.17
N GLY A 242 -12.02 -14.84 16.23
CA GLY A 242 -12.35 -16.18 16.71
C GLY A 242 -12.02 -16.40 18.19
N VAL A 243 -12.16 -15.37 19.03
CA VAL A 243 -11.83 -15.43 20.47
C VAL A 243 -13.07 -15.20 21.33
N ALA A 244 -13.14 -15.87 22.48
CA ALA A 244 -14.23 -15.68 23.44
C ALA A 244 -14.19 -14.30 24.11
N SER A 245 -12.99 -13.76 24.31
CA SER A 245 -12.74 -12.46 24.93
C SER A 245 -11.55 -11.77 24.28
N LEU A 246 -11.62 -10.44 24.16
CA LEU A 246 -10.50 -9.61 23.69
C LEU A 246 -9.42 -9.40 24.76
N SER A 247 -9.67 -9.79 26.01
CA SER A 247 -8.70 -9.71 27.12
C SER A 247 -7.39 -10.46 26.85
N VAL A 248 -7.41 -11.46 25.95
CA VAL A 248 -6.20 -12.15 25.46
C VAL A 248 -5.22 -11.18 24.78
N TYR A 249 -5.73 -10.09 24.20
CA TYR A 249 -4.95 -9.05 23.53
C TYR A 249 -4.75 -7.78 24.39
N GLY A 250 -5.45 -7.69 25.52
CA GLY A 250 -5.39 -6.58 26.45
C GLY A 250 -6.77 -6.19 26.99
N GLU A 251 -6.76 -5.52 28.14
CA GLU A 251 -7.96 -4.95 28.73
C GLU A 251 -8.26 -3.60 28.08
N PHE A 252 -9.28 -3.56 27.21
CA PHE A 252 -9.71 -2.36 26.49
C PHE A 252 -10.91 -1.69 27.16
N SER A 253 -10.88 -0.37 27.30
CA SER A 253 -12.01 0.41 27.79
C SER A 253 -13.15 0.49 26.76
N ARG A 254 -14.32 0.98 27.17
CA ARG A 254 -15.44 1.20 26.26
C ARG A 254 -15.11 2.19 25.15
N ALA A 255 -14.33 3.23 25.45
CA ALA A 255 -13.90 4.21 24.46
C ALA A 255 -12.89 3.60 23.47
N GLU A 256 -11.94 2.81 23.95
CA GLU A 256 -10.97 2.11 23.10
C GLU A 256 -11.69 1.13 22.15
N LEU A 257 -12.68 0.38 22.65
CA LEU A 257 -13.52 -0.50 21.84
C LEU A 257 -14.37 0.27 20.81
N ALA A 258 -14.90 1.45 21.18
CA ALA A 258 -15.62 2.30 20.24
C ALA A 258 -14.72 2.79 19.09
N ALA A 259 -13.49 3.19 19.40
CA ALA A 259 -12.52 3.65 18.40
C ALA A 259 -12.06 2.51 17.47
N LEU A 260 -11.71 1.34 18.04
CA LEU A 260 -11.38 0.15 17.25
C LEU A 260 -12.55 -0.31 16.38
N GLY A 261 -13.76 -0.28 16.93
CA GLY A 261 -15.00 -0.59 16.22
C GLY A 261 -15.25 0.31 15.03
N ALA A 262 -15.05 1.62 15.20
CA ALA A 262 -15.23 2.58 14.12
C ALA A 262 -14.28 2.31 12.97
N ILE A 263 -13.00 2.04 13.26
CA ILE A 263 -12.03 1.61 12.23
C ILE A 263 -12.49 0.32 11.57
N PHE A 264 -12.84 -0.71 12.36
CA PHE A 264 -13.20 -2.01 11.83
C PHE A 264 -14.39 -1.94 10.87
N ARG A 265 -15.48 -1.27 11.27
CA ARG A 265 -16.68 -1.12 10.43
C ARG A 265 -16.41 -0.29 9.19
N TYR A 266 -15.60 0.77 9.31
CA TYR A 266 -15.21 1.57 8.16
C TYR A 266 -14.35 0.77 7.16
N LEU A 267 -13.47 -0.09 7.65
CA LEU A 267 -12.71 -1.02 6.83
C LEU A 267 -13.63 -2.08 6.19
N GLU A 268 -14.63 -2.60 6.91
CA GLU A 268 -15.62 -3.53 6.33
C GLU A 268 -16.40 -2.86 5.18
N GLU A 269 -16.86 -1.62 5.37
CA GLU A 269 -17.57 -0.84 4.34
C GLU A 269 -16.70 -0.57 3.11
N THR A 270 -15.46 -0.12 3.32
CA THR A 270 -14.57 0.28 2.23
C THR A 270 -13.92 -0.92 1.49
N GLN A 271 -13.69 -2.02 2.21
CA GLN A 271 -13.01 -3.21 1.68
C GLN A 271 -13.94 -4.39 1.41
N ARG A 272 -15.25 -4.27 1.68
CA ARG A 272 -16.26 -5.33 1.54
C ARG A 272 -15.87 -6.61 2.30
N SER A 273 -15.50 -6.46 3.57
CA SER A 273 -15.16 -7.53 4.53
C SER A 273 -13.90 -8.38 4.24
N ALA A 274 -13.05 -8.00 3.28
CA ALA A 274 -11.79 -8.70 3.00
C ALA A 274 -10.65 -8.28 3.97
N LEU A 275 -10.76 -8.62 5.26
CA LEU A 275 -9.87 -8.12 6.32
C LEU A 275 -8.96 -9.18 6.96
N ALA A 276 -8.84 -10.37 6.38
CA ALA A 276 -8.22 -11.55 7.00
C ALA A 276 -6.75 -11.38 7.46
N HIS A 277 -6.04 -10.35 6.98
CA HIS A 277 -4.66 -10.04 7.37
C HIS A 277 -4.54 -9.11 8.57
N LEU A 278 -5.63 -8.53 9.08
CA LEU A 278 -5.60 -7.70 10.28
C LEU A 278 -5.07 -8.51 11.48
N ARG A 279 -4.17 -7.89 12.24
CA ARG A 279 -3.56 -8.48 13.42
C ARG A 279 -4.40 -8.16 14.65
N PRO A 280 -4.24 -8.86 15.77
CA PRO A 280 -4.82 -8.43 17.02
C PRO A 280 -4.43 -6.98 17.38
N PRO A 281 -5.35 -6.15 17.92
CA PRO A 281 -5.05 -4.79 18.29
C PRO A 281 -4.10 -4.72 19.49
N VAL A 282 -3.20 -3.74 19.48
CA VAL A 282 -2.25 -3.51 20.57
C VAL A 282 -2.71 -2.30 21.39
N ARG A 283 -2.92 -2.50 22.69
CA ARG A 283 -3.19 -1.38 23.61
C ARG A 283 -1.89 -0.68 23.99
N GLU A 284 -1.79 0.60 23.66
CA GLU A 284 -0.66 1.43 24.07
C GLU A 284 -0.91 2.08 25.43
N ARG A 285 0.18 2.24 26.19
CA ARG A 285 0.17 2.99 27.45
C ARG A 285 0.76 4.38 27.25
N ARG A 286 0.11 5.40 27.81
CA ARG A 286 0.55 6.80 27.72
C ARG A 286 1.93 7.01 28.35
N ASP A 287 2.19 6.38 29.50
CA ASP A 287 3.42 6.53 30.26
C ASP A 287 4.63 5.81 29.65
N ALA A 288 4.44 5.01 28.60
CA ALA A 288 5.52 4.29 27.93
C ALA A 288 6.38 5.19 27.01
N HIS A 289 5.91 6.38 26.65
CA HIS A 289 6.54 7.24 25.66
C HIS A 289 6.74 8.68 26.12
N LEU A 290 7.77 9.34 25.58
CA LEU A 290 7.99 10.76 25.79
C LEU A 290 6.89 11.58 25.10
N ALA A 291 6.19 12.41 25.89
CA ALA A 291 5.21 13.34 25.37
C ALA A 291 5.92 14.56 24.74
N ILE A 292 5.59 14.84 23.48
CA ILE A 292 6.16 15.91 22.66
C ILE A 292 5.03 16.63 21.91
N ASP A 293 4.63 17.80 22.37
CA ASP A 293 3.51 18.54 21.78
C ASP A 293 3.72 18.86 20.27
N GLN A 294 2.63 19.21 19.58
CA GLN A 294 2.64 19.49 18.14
C GLN A 294 3.58 20.64 17.74
N ALA A 295 3.68 21.68 18.56
CA ALA A 295 4.53 22.84 18.27
C ALA A 295 6.01 22.47 18.39
N THR A 296 6.38 21.69 19.41
CA THR A 296 7.72 21.14 19.61
C THR A 296 8.11 20.21 18.46
N ARG A 297 7.26 19.26 18.07
CA ARG A 297 7.50 18.38 16.91
C ARG A 297 7.78 19.15 15.63
N ARG A 298 7.03 20.23 15.41
CA ARG A 298 7.18 21.12 14.24
C ARG A 298 8.47 21.93 14.33
N SER A 299 8.79 22.49 15.50
CA SER A 299 10.00 23.30 15.71
C SER A 299 11.27 22.48 15.53
N LEU A 300 11.24 21.21 15.95
CA LEU A 300 12.34 20.25 15.80
C LEU A 300 12.37 19.57 14.44
N GLU A 301 11.36 19.81 13.59
CA GLU A 301 11.22 19.22 12.26
C GLU A 301 11.44 17.69 12.26
N LEU A 302 10.82 16.98 13.21
CA LEU A 302 11.13 15.56 13.49
C LEU A 302 10.93 14.68 12.25
N THR A 303 9.74 14.71 11.64
CA THR A 303 9.45 13.92 10.44
C THR A 303 9.41 14.77 9.17
N ARG A 304 9.01 16.05 9.30
CA ARG A 304 8.84 17.00 8.20
C ARG A 304 9.38 18.38 8.57
N THR A 305 9.85 19.09 7.55
CA THR A 305 10.21 20.49 7.67
C THR A 305 8.98 21.37 7.85
N THR A 306 9.19 22.64 8.17
CA THR A 306 8.15 23.67 8.30
C THR A 306 7.38 23.87 6.98
N ALA A 307 8.03 23.61 5.83
CA ALA A 307 7.41 23.61 4.50
C ALA A 307 6.56 22.34 4.23
N GLY A 308 6.66 21.31 5.07
CA GLY A 308 5.93 20.05 4.96
C GLY A 308 6.69 18.93 4.23
N GLU A 309 7.95 19.16 3.87
CA GLU A 309 8.79 18.22 3.14
C GLU A 309 9.46 17.22 4.10
N ARG A 310 9.61 15.96 3.67
CA ARG A 310 10.43 14.99 4.42
C ARG A 310 11.91 15.32 4.28
N ARG A 311 12.37 15.74 3.10
CA ARG A 311 13.77 16.09 2.87
C ARG A 311 14.16 17.26 3.76
N GLY A 312 15.27 17.11 4.49
CA GLY A 312 15.75 18.13 5.43
C GLY A 312 15.20 17.99 6.85
N SER A 313 14.28 17.05 7.13
CA SER A 313 13.84 16.73 8.48
C SER A 313 14.88 15.90 9.27
N LEU A 314 14.67 15.76 10.58
CA LEU A 314 15.47 14.86 11.41
C LEU A 314 15.38 13.41 10.91
N LEU A 315 14.17 12.91 10.66
CA LEU A 315 13.95 11.56 10.13
C LEU A 315 14.74 11.31 8.85
N ALA A 316 14.70 12.25 7.89
CA ALA A 316 15.46 12.11 6.65
C ALA A 316 16.98 12.15 6.86
N THR A 317 17.45 12.79 7.93
CA THR A 317 18.87 12.88 8.26
C THR A 317 19.38 11.56 8.84
N ILE A 318 18.61 10.94 9.74
CA ILE A 318 19.02 9.73 10.47
C ILE A 318 18.68 8.42 9.75
N ASP A 319 17.67 8.41 8.88
CA ASP A 319 17.20 7.21 8.19
C ASP A 319 18.27 6.67 7.21
N ARG A 320 18.80 5.49 7.54
CA ARG A 320 19.66 4.65 6.68
C ARG A 320 19.06 3.26 6.46
N SER A 321 17.75 3.12 6.75
CA SER A 321 17.04 1.86 6.57
C SER A 321 17.02 1.49 5.10
N LEU A 322 16.96 0.21 4.80
CA LEU A 322 16.96 -0.31 3.44
C LEU A 322 15.59 -0.87 3.06
N THR A 323 14.80 -1.28 4.05
CA THR A 323 13.49 -1.91 3.86
C THR A 323 12.35 -0.94 4.16
N GLY A 324 11.18 -1.21 3.57
CA GLY A 324 9.93 -0.52 3.92
C GLY A 324 9.57 -0.67 5.41
N PRO A 325 9.48 -1.91 5.94
CA PRO A 325 9.23 -2.17 7.37
C PRO A 325 10.20 -1.46 8.31
N GLY A 326 11.51 -1.52 8.06
CA GLY A 326 12.52 -0.85 8.88
C GLY A 326 12.36 0.68 8.88
N GLY A 327 12.06 1.27 7.72
CA GLY A 327 11.80 2.71 7.62
C GLY A 327 10.55 3.15 8.37
N ARG A 328 9.48 2.34 8.33
CA ARG A 328 8.26 2.57 9.13
C ARG A 328 8.54 2.44 10.63
N LEU A 329 9.29 1.42 11.04
CA LEU A 329 9.65 1.21 12.45
C LEU A 329 10.50 2.37 13.01
N LEU A 330 11.50 2.86 12.25
CA LEU A 330 12.29 4.02 12.65
C LEU A 330 11.42 5.27 12.81
N ALA A 331 10.52 5.52 11.84
CA ALA A 331 9.60 6.65 11.90
C ALA A 331 8.67 6.56 13.13
N ALA A 332 8.15 5.36 13.44
CA ALA A 332 7.31 5.12 14.61
C ALA A 332 8.08 5.37 15.93
N ARG A 333 9.33 4.90 16.02
CA ARG A 333 10.19 5.12 17.20
C ARG A 333 10.53 6.59 17.42
N LEU A 334 10.84 7.32 16.35
CA LEU A 334 11.07 8.76 16.43
C LEU A 334 9.79 9.52 16.79
N ALA A 335 8.64 9.04 16.32
CA ALA A 335 7.34 9.62 16.66
C ALA A 335 6.95 9.37 18.12
N ALA A 336 7.39 8.29 18.75
CA ALA A 336 7.09 7.97 20.14
C ALA A 336 8.33 7.39 20.88
N PRO A 337 9.30 8.25 21.25
CA PRO A 337 10.51 7.81 21.96
C PRO A 337 10.14 7.06 23.24
N SER A 338 10.78 5.92 23.49
CA SER A 338 10.48 5.07 24.64
C SER A 338 11.02 5.69 25.92
N ARG A 339 10.30 5.49 27.03
CA ARG A 339 10.75 5.83 28.40
C ARG A 339 11.26 4.61 29.17
N ASP A 340 11.11 3.42 28.61
CA ASP A 340 11.55 2.18 29.24
C ASP A 340 13.05 1.96 29.00
N LYS A 341 13.83 2.08 30.07
CA LYS A 341 15.28 1.92 30.03
C LYS A 341 15.70 0.58 29.45
N GLU A 342 15.01 -0.52 29.79
CA GLU A 342 15.36 -1.85 29.26
C GLU A 342 15.19 -1.88 27.74
N THR A 343 14.08 -1.36 27.22
CA THR A 343 13.86 -1.23 25.78
C THR A 343 14.92 -0.37 25.09
N ILE A 344 15.33 0.75 25.71
CA ILE A 344 16.37 1.63 25.16
C ILE A 344 17.72 0.91 25.13
N ASP A 345 18.15 0.29 26.23
CA ASP A 345 19.43 -0.40 26.32
C ASP A 345 19.51 -1.56 25.33
N ARG A 346 18.45 -2.37 25.18
CA ARG A 346 18.39 -3.45 24.18
C ARG A 346 18.60 -2.96 22.76
N ARG A 347 18.07 -1.79 22.41
CA ARG A 347 18.26 -1.17 21.08
C ARG A 347 19.68 -0.65 20.92
N LEU A 348 20.21 0.03 21.95
CA LEU A 348 21.58 0.53 21.95
C LEU A 348 22.61 -0.60 21.86
N ASP A 349 22.36 -1.75 22.49
CA ASP A 349 23.22 -2.94 22.42
C ASP A 349 23.29 -3.48 21.00
N ALA A 350 22.15 -3.56 20.32
CA ALA A 350 22.09 -3.98 18.92
C ALA A 350 22.85 -3.03 18.00
N VAL A 351 22.70 -1.71 18.19
CA VAL A 351 23.44 -0.71 17.41
C VAL A 351 24.94 -0.82 17.67
N ALA A 352 25.37 -0.85 18.94
CA ALA A 352 26.77 -0.93 19.31
C ALA A 352 27.44 -2.20 18.76
N PHE A 353 26.74 -3.33 18.78
CA PHE A 353 27.20 -4.58 18.18
C PHE A 353 27.52 -4.44 16.69
N PHE A 354 26.63 -3.82 15.90
CA PHE A 354 26.88 -3.59 14.47
C PHE A 354 27.84 -2.43 14.18
N VAL A 355 28.08 -1.52 15.13
CA VAL A 355 29.16 -0.53 15.01
C VAL A 355 30.53 -1.20 15.18
N ALA A 356 30.63 -2.19 16.07
CA ALA A 356 31.88 -2.89 16.35
C ALA A 356 32.34 -3.83 15.22
N ASP A 357 31.44 -4.29 14.35
CA ASP A 357 31.74 -5.17 13.22
C ASP A 357 31.19 -4.61 11.89
N ASP A 358 32.03 -3.83 11.21
CA ASP A 358 31.73 -3.23 9.92
C ASP A 358 31.43 -4.26 8.82
N LEU A 359 32.11 -5.42 8.84
CA LEU A 359 31.95 -6.45 7.81
C LEU A 359 30.61 -7.16 7.96
N LEU A 360 30.24 -7.53 9.19
CA LEU A 360 28.93 -8.09 9.50
C LEU A 360 27.82 -7.10 9.15
N ARG A 361 27.97 -5.82 9.53
CA ARG A 361 27.02 -4.76 9.18
C ARG A 361 26.84 -4.66 7.66
N ALA A 362 27.93 -4.61 6.90
CA ALA A 362 27.88 -4.52 5.43
C ALA A 362 27.22 -5.76 4.80
N ARG A 363 27.55 -6.97 5.26
CA ARG A 363 26.98 -8.23 4.78
C ARG A 363 25.47 -8.30 5.03
N LEU A 364 25.04 -7.99 6.26
CA LEU A 364 23.63 -7.99 6.64
C LEU A 364 22.83 -6.96 5.85
N ARG A 365 23.35 -5.73 5.71
CA ARG A 365 22.76 -4.68 4.87
C ARG A 365 22.69 -5.08 3.40
N GLY A 366 23.66 -5.85 2.90
CA GLY A 366 23.65 -6.43 1.55
C GLY A 366 22.45 -7.34 1.28
N GLU A 367 22.05 -8.17 2.26
CA GLU A 367 20.84 -8.99 2.15
C GLU A 367 19.55 -8.19 2.38
N LEU A 368 19.54 -7.28 3.36
CA LEU A 368 18.38 -6.42 3.64
C LEU A 368 17.95 -5.58 2.42
N ARG A 369 18.89 -5.09 1.61
CA ARG A 369 18.58 -4.33 0.38
C ARG A 369 17.74 -5.11 -0.62
N LYS A 370 17.79 -6.44 -0.58
CA LYS A 370 17.09 -7.34 -1.51
C LYS A 370 15.73 -7.80 -0.97
N VAL A 371 15.35 -7.39 0.24
CA VAL A 371 14.10 -7.81 0.89
C VAL A 371 12.92 -7.00 0.34
N PRO A 372 11.93 -7.62 -0.31
CA PRO A 372 10.69 -6.95 -0.68
C PRO A 372 9.75 -6.80 0.54
N ASP A 373 8.75 -5.92 0.41
CA ASP A 373 7.78 -5.64 1.49
C ASP A 373 6.66 -6.68 1.54
N CYS A 374 6.91 -7.80 2.23
CA CYS A 374 5.97 -8.91 2.31
C CYS A 374 4.68 -8.59 3.08
N GLU A 375 4.70 -7.65 4.03
CA GLU A 375 3.50 -7.25 4.78
C GLU A 375 2.46 -6.62 3.83
N ARG A 376 2.92 -5.72 2.94
CA ARG A 376 2.05 -5.07 1.96
C ARG A 376 1.60 -6.01 0.85
N ALA A 377 2.46 -6.94 0.43
CA ALA A 377 2.07 -8.00 -0.50
C ALA A 377 0.98 -8.89 0.10
N LEU A 378 1.13 -9.33 1.36
CA LEU A 378 0.13 -10.11 2.09
C LEU A 378 -1.20 -9.36 2.19
N ALA A 379 -1.18 -8.07 2.54
CA ALA A 379 -2.39 -7.25 2.61
C ALA A 379 -3.12 -7.18 1.26
N ARG A 380 -2.41 -6.99 0.14
CA ARG A 380 -3.02 -6.99 -1.19
C ARG A 380 -3.64 -8.33 -1.55
N LEU A 381 -2.96 -9.43 -1.26
CA LEU A 381 -3.48 -10.79 -1.50
C LEU A 381 -4.73 -11.06 -0.66
N ALA A 382 -4.72 -10.72 0.63
CA ALA A 382 -5.87 -10.87 1.53
C ALA A 382 -7.08 -10.03 1.11
N LEU A 383 -6.83 -8.86 0.51
CA LEU A 383 -7.86 -7.98 -0.05
C LEU A 383 -8.37 -8.42 -1.43
N GLY A 384 -7.85 -9.50 -2.01
CA GLY A 384 -8.19 -9.95 -3.37
C GLY A 384 -7.68 -9.01 -4.48
N ARG A 385 -6.68 -8.17 -4.18
CA ARG A 385 -6.10 -7.17 -5.09
C ARG A 385 -4.68 -7.50 -5.52
N GLY A 386 -4.06 -8.48 -4.88
CA GLY A 386 -2.72 -8.94 -5.22
C GLY A 386 -2.73 -9.93 -6.38
N GLY A 387 -1.59 -10.05 -7.04
CA GLY A 387 -1.37 -10.97 -8.16
C GLY A 387 -0.20 -11.92 -7.93
N PRO A 388 0.22 -12.67 -8.96
CA PRO A 388 1.34 -13.61 -8.86
C PRO A 388 2.67 -12.96 -8.43
N ARG A 389 2.88 -11.68 -8.77
CA ARG A 389 4.03 -10.90 -8.28
C ARG A 389 4.04 -10.69 -6.78
N ASP A 390 2.88 -10.58 -6.14
CA ASP A 390 2.81 -10.48 -4.67
C ASP A 390 3.18 -11.81 -4.01
N LEU A 391 2.77 -12.95 -4.60
CA LEU A 391 3.23 -14.28 -4.14
C LEU A 391 4.75 -14.42 -4.31
N ALA A 392 5.32 -13.95 -5.42
CA ALA A 392 6.77 -13.93 -5.62
C ALA A 392 7.48 -13.00 -4.64
N ALA A 393 6.93 -11.83 -4.33
CA ALA A 393 7.49 -10.95 -3.31
C ALA A 393 7.54 -11.64 -1.94
N ILE A 394 6.51 -12.40 -1.56
CA ILE A 394 6.51 -13.17 -0.31
C ILE A 394 7.53 -14.32 -0.36
N ARG A 395 7.60 -15.07 -1.47
CA ARG A 395 8.64 -16.08 -1.70
C ARG A 395 10.03 -15.50 -1.49
N ASP A 396 10.31 -14.39 -2.15
CA ASP A 396 11.63 -13.77 -2.16
C ASP A 396 11.96 -13.19 -0.77
N ALA A 397 10.99 -12.60 -0.07
CA ALA A 397 11.17 -12.17 1.33
C ALA A 397 11.54 -13.35 2.25
N LEU A 398 10.88 -14.50 2.11
CA LEU A 398 11.19 -15.69 2.91
C LEU A 398 12.58 -16.26 2.58
N GLN A 399 12.97 -16.27 1.31
CA GLN A 399 14.32 -16.67 0.91
C GLN A 399 15.39 -15.72 1.49
N ARG A 400 15.12 -14.40 1.49
CA ARG A 400 16.03 -13.42 2.10
C ARG A 400 16.05 -13.52 3.62
N ALA A 401 14.92 -13.81 4.27
CA ALA A 401 14.87 -14.07 5.71
C ALA A 401 15.76 -15.25 6.10
N ALA A 402 15.76 -16.33 5.32
CA ALA A 402 16.68 -17.45 5.52
C ALA A 402 18.16 -17.04 5.33
N ALA A 403 18.48 -16.22 4.32
CA ALA A 403 19.85 -15.74 4.14
C ALA A 403 20.31 -14.83 5.30
N ILE A 404 19.43 -13.97 5.80
CA ILE A 404 19.66 -13.12 6.99
C ILE A 404 19.88 -13.99 8.23
N HIS A 405 19.08 -15.04 8.41
CA HIS A 405 19.26 -16.02 9.48
C HIS A 405 20.66 -16.62 9.46
N GLU A 406 21.15 -17.08 8.30
CA GLU A 406 22.50 -17.65 8.18
C GLU A 406 23.62 -16.66 8.54
N VAL A 407 23.47 -15.38 8.15
CA VAL A 407 24.42 -14.32 8.52
C VAL A 407 24.46 -14.15 10.04
N LEU A 408 23.31 -14.07 10.69
CA LEU A 408 23.21 -13.88 12.14
C LEU A 408 23.64 -15.13 12.92
N ALA A 409 23.33 -16.34 12.43
CA ALA A 409 23.77 -17.60 13.03
C ALA A 409 25.30 -17.74 12.98
N THR A 410 25.92 -17.34 11.87
CA THR A 410 27.40 -17.29 11.76
C THR A 410 27.99 -16.30 12.76
N ALA A 411 27.38 -15.12 12.90
CA ALA A 411 27.80 -14.12 13.88
C ALA A 411 27.68 -14.65 15.31
N ARG A 412 26.58 -15.35 15.64
CA ARG A 412 26.39 -15.97 16.96
C ARG A 412 27.53 -16.91 17.35
N GLY A 413 28.08 -17.66 16.39
CA GLY A 413 29.22 -18.55 16.63
C GLY A 413 30.57 -17.85 16.70
N SER A 414 30.69 -16.63 16.16
CA SER A 414 31.96 -15.88 16.05
C SER A 414 32.13 -14.80 17.13
N HIS A 415 31.05 -14.42 17.82
CA HIS A 415 31.05 -13.44 18.91
C HIS A 415 30.68 -14.09 20.25
N ALA A 416 30.92 -13.39 21.36
CA ALA A 416 30.58 -13.85 22.72
C ALA A 416 29.06 -13.88 23.03
N GLY A 417 28.22 -13.87 22.00
CA GLY A 417 26.75 -13.78 22.06
C GLY A 417 26.21 -12.66 21.16
N LEU A 418 24.94 -12.76 20.78
CA LEU A 418 24.23 -11.68 20.10
C LEU A 418 23.45 -10.84 21.13
N PRO A 419 23.26 -9.53 20.88
CA PRO A 419 22.34 -8.72 21.66
C PRO A 419 20.92 -9.33 21.65
N ARG A 420 20.19 -9.25 22.77
CA ARG A 420 18.87 -9.88 22.94
C ARG A 420 17.88 -9.54 21.82
N LEU A 421 17.88 -8.30 21.33
CA LEU A 421 17.04 -7.87 20.21
C LEU A 421 17.35 -8.65 18.91
N ILE A 422 18.63 -8.97 18.68
CA ILE A 422 19.09 -9.71 17.50
C ILE A 422 18.89 -11.22 17.69
N GLU A 423 19.00 -11.75 18.92
CA GLU A 423 18.61 -13.14 19.22
C GLU A 423 17.12 -13.39 18.97
N ASP A 424 16.25 -12.45 19.38
CA ASP A 424 14.81 -12.53 19.13
C ASP A 424 14.54 -12.54 17.61
N ALA A 425 15.25 -11.70 16.85
CA ALA A 425 15.17 -11.68 15.39
C ALA A 425 15.66 -12.99 14.77
N LEU A 426 16.80 -13.52 15.21
CA LEU A 426 17.35 -14.81 14.77
C LEU A 426 16.32 -15.94 14.96
N THR A 427 15.61 -15.94 16.08
CA THR A 427 14.58 -16.95 16.39
C THR A 427 13.33 -16.83 15.51
N ALA A 428 12.99 -15.62 15.06
CA ALA A 428 11.78 -15.37 14.27
C ALA A 428 11.97 -15.56 12.76
N LEU A 429 13.17 -15.33 12.22
CA LEU A 429 13.47 -15.39 10.79
C LEU A 429 13.18 -16.75 10.10
N PRO A 430 13.42 -17.93 10.69
CA PRO A 430 13.22 -19.21 10.01
C PRO A 430 11.75 -19.69 10.03
N ARG A 431 10.82 -18.87 10.54
CA ARG A 431 9.38 -19.19 10.53
C ARG A 431 8.87 -19.34 9.10
N ALA A 432 7.76 -20.06 8.91
CA ALA A 432 7.14 -20.31 7.60
C ALA A 432 8.05 -20.99 6.54
N GLY A 433 9.05 -21.78 6.95
CA GLY A 433 9.94 -22.49 6.02
C GLY A 433 9.22 -23.47 5.07
N ALA A 434 8.10 -24.06 5.49
CA ALA A 434 7.27 -24.90 4.62
C ALA A 434 6.60 -24.10 3.50
N LEU A 435 6.07 -22.91 3.82
CA LEU A 435 5.52 -21.98 2.83
C LEU A 435 6.59 -21.51 1.85
N ALA A 436 7.79 -21.18 2.34
CA ALA A 436 8.91 -20.78 1.49
C ALA A 436 9.23 -21.84 0.43
N LYS A 437 9.32 -23.12 0.84
CA LYS A 437 9.54 -24.25 -0.07
C LYS A 437 8.39 -24.41 -1.07
N ARG A 438 7.14 -24.30 -0.61
CA ARG A 438 5.95 -24.41 -1.46
C ARG A 438 5.93 -23.34 -2.54
N LEU A 439 6.13 -22.07 -2.18
CA LEU A 439 6.14 -20.96 -3.14
C LEU A 439 7.32 -21.04 -4.12
N ALA A 440 8.49 -21.49 -3.65
CA ALA A 440 9.67 -21.68 -4.50
C ALA A 440 9.46 -22.80 -5.54
N ALA A 441 8.76 -23.89 -5.17
CA ALA A 441 8.41 -24.96 -6.10
C ALA A 441 7.28 -24.56 -7.05
N ALA A 442 6.33 -23.72 -6.60
CA ALA A 442 5.13 -23.39 -7.35
C ALA A 442 5.31 -22.30 -8.40
N LEU A 443 6.13 -21.28 -8.13
CA LEU A 443 6.18 -20.06 -8.94
C LEU A 443 7.37 -20.05 -9.88
N VAL A 444 7.16 -19.55 -11.10
CA VAL A 444 8.27 -19.17 -11.98
C VAL A 444 9.10 -18.03 -11.36
N PRO A 445 10.37 -17.82 -11.77
CA PRO A 445 11.21 -16.76 -11.21
C PRO A 445 10.57 -15.37 -11.28
N ASP A 446 10.08 -14.99 -12.47
CA ASP A 446 9.49 -13.68 -12.76
C ASP A 446 8.05 -13.82 -13.25
N PRO A 447 7.06 -13.94 -12.35
CA PRO A 447 5.69 -14.09 -12.77
C PRO A 447 5.08 -12.78 -13.29
N PRO A 448 4.07 -12.85 -14.18
CA PRO A 448 3.28 -11.70 -14.59
C PRO A 448 2.57 -11.01 -13.42
N SER A 449 2.20 -9.75 -13.63
CA SER A 449 1.51 -8.95 -12.61
C SER A 449 0.10 -9.46 -12.33
N LEU A 450 -0.59 -9.95 -13.36
CA LEU A 450 -2.01 -10.28 -13.29
C LEU A 450 -2.24 -11.78 -13.44
N ALA A 451 -3.00 -12.38 -12.52
CA ALA A 451 -3.30 -13.82 -12.56
C ALA A 451 -4.07 -14.23 -13.83
N ARG A 452 -4.87 -13.32 -14.40
CA ARG A 452 -5.61 -13.58 -15.66
C ARG A 452 -4.74 -13.78 -16.89
N GLU A 453 -3.46 -13.42 -16.84
CA GLU A 453 -2.52 -13.61 -17.95
C GLU A 453 -1.96 -15.04 -18.01
N GLY A 454 -2.04 -15.80 -16.90
CA GLY A 454 -1.45 -17.14 -16.79
C GLY A 454 0.07 -17.16 -16.93
N GLY A 455 0.68 -18.34 -16.94
CA GLY A 455 2.12 -18.53 -17.08
C GLY A 455 2.95 -18.26 -15.82
N PHE A 456 2.34 -18.22 -14.63
CA PHE A 456 3.05 -17.95 -13.37
C PHE A 456 3.42 -19.21 -12.57
N ILE A 457 2.87 -20.36 -12.92
CA ILE A 457 3.17 -21.64 -12.26
C ILE A 457 4.37 -22.34 -12.92
N ALA A 458 5.34 -22.78 -12.12
CA ALA A 458 6.53 -23.49 -12.57
C ALA A 458 6.18 -24.86 -13.18
N ALA A 459 6.99 -25.29 -14.16
CA ALA A 459 6.86 -26.63 -14.73
C ALA A 459 7.22 -27.70 -13.68
N GLY A 460 6.48 -28.80 -13.66
CA GLY A 460 6.67 -29.91 -12.72
C GLY A 460 5.97 -29.71 -11.37
N TYR A 461 5.32 -28.56 -11.13
CA TYR A 461 4.58 -28.32 -9.89
C TYR A 461 3.22 -29.03 -9.86
N HIS A 462 2.51 -29.04 -10.99
CA HIS A 462 1.15 -29.56 -11.07
C HIS A 462 0.97 -30.42 -12.33
N PRO A 463 0.99 -31.77 -12.22
CA PRO A 463 1.00 -32.66 -13.38
C PRO A 463 -0.15 -32.43 -14.38
N PRO A 464 -1.42 -32.25 -13.96
CA PRO A 464 -2.49 -31.94 -14.91
C PRO A 464 -2.27 -30.64 -15.69
N LEU A 465 -1.64 -29.63 -15.08
CA LEU A 465 -1.33 -28.38 -15.79
C LEU A 465 -0.23 -28.61 -16.83
N ASP A 466 0.77 -29.42 -16.50
CA ASP A 466 1.86 -29.76 -17.41
C ASP A 466 1.37 -30.59 -18.60
N GLU A 467 0.40 -31.48 -18.41
CA GLU A 467 -0.26 -32.23 -19.49
C GLU A 467 -0.95 -31.30 -20.49
N TRP A 468 -1.77 -30.35 -20.01
CA TRP A 468 -2.42 -29.37 -20.88
C TRP A 468 -1.43 -28.44 -21.59
N ARG A 469 -0.36 -28.03 -20.90
CA ARG A 469 0.74 -27.27 -21.52
C ARG A 469 1.44 -28.07 -22.60
N SER A 470 1.65 -29.37 -22.40
CA SER A 470 2.22 -30.26 -23.40
C SER A 470 1.32 -30.36 -24.63
N LEU A 471 0.01 -30.61 -24.44
CA LEU A 471 -0.97 -30.69 -25.53
C LEU A 471 -1.03 -29.40 -26.36
N LYS A 472 -1.00 -28.25 -25.67
CA LYS A 472 -0.93 -26.92 -26.31
C LYS A 472 0.34 -26.76 -27.14
N ASN A 473 1.49 -27.14 -26.60
CA ASN A 473 2.77 -27.03 -27.30
C ASN A 473 2.86 -27.97 -28.51
N GLU A 474 2.35 -29.19 -28.38
CA GLU A 474 2.25 -30.16 -29.47
C GLU A 474 1.33 -29.64 -30.58
N SER A 475 0.15 -29.12 -30.22
CA SER A 475 -0.79 -28.53 -31.19
C SER A 475 -0.18 -27.33 -31.93
N ARG A 476 0.62 -26.49 -31.26
CA ARG A 476 1.38 -25.40 -31.91
C ARG A 476 2.44 -25.92 -32.88
N ARG A 477 3.11 -27.05 -32.58
CA ARG A 477 4.04 -27.70 -33.52
C ARG A 477 3.31 -28.23 -34.75
N LEU A 478 2.11 -28.81 -34.57
CA LEU A 478 1.27 -29.26 -35.68
C LEU A 478 0.83 -28.08 -36.58
N VAL A 479 0.53 -26.92 -36.01
CA VAL A 479 0.23 -25.69 -36.78
C VAL A 479 1.45 -25.24 -37.60
N ALA A 480 2.65 -25.27 -37.03
CA ALA A 480 3.88 -24.94 -37.77
C ALA A 480 4.14 -25.95 -38.92
N GLY A 481 3.89 -27.24 -38.68
CA GLY A 481 3.96 -28.27 -39.72
C GLY A 481 2.88 -28.10 -40.80
N LEU A 482 1.68 -27.65 -40.43
CA LEU A 482 0.61 -27.31 -41.38
C LEU A 482 0.98 -26.11 -42.25
N GLU A 483 1.59 -25.06 -41.69
CA GLU A 483 2.08 -23.92 -42.47
C GLU A 483 3.06 -24.36 -43.56
N ALA A 484 4.03 -25.23 -43.22
CA ALA A 484 5.01 -25.74 -44.16
C ALA A 484 4.34 -26.56 -45.30
N ARG A 485 3.44 -27.49 -44.95
CA ARG A 485 2.69 -28.28 -45.94
C ARG A 485 1.84 -27.41 -46.86
N LEU A 486 1.09 -26.44 -46.31
CA LEU A 486 0.26 -25.55 -47.12
C LEU A 486 1.09 -24.68 -48.06
N ARG A 487 2.29 -24.23 -47.66
CA ARG A 487 3.20 -23.49 -48.55
C ARG A 487 3.65 -24.33 -49.74
N GLU A 488 4.04 -25.58 -49.48
CA GLU A 488 4.53 -26.51 -50.50
C GLU A 488 3.40 -26.89 -51.48
N GLU A 489 2.26 -27.32 -50.95
CA GLU A 489 1.10 -27.76 -51.74
C GLU A 489 0.50 -26.62 -52.60
N THR A 490 0.41 -25.42 -52.05
CA THR A 490 -0.16 -24.26 -52.79
C THR A 490 0.86 -23.55 -53.66
N GLY A 491 2.17 -23.78 -53.45
CA GLY A 491 3.26 -23.03 -54.08
C GLY A 491 3.32 -21.55 -53.69
N ILE A 492 2.64 -21.14 -52.61
CA ILE A 492 2.62 -19.74 -52.13
C ILE A 492 3.63 -19.59 -50.99
N ALA A 493 4.89 -19.27 -51.32
CA ALA A 493 5.97 -19.12 -50.33
C ALA A 493 5.67 -18.08 -49.23
N SER A 494 4.88 -17.04 -49.55
CA SER A 494 4.50 -15.98 -48.61
C SER A 494 3.36 -16.34 -47.66
N LEU A 495 2.73 -17.51 -47.81
CA LEU A 495 1.64 -17.96 -46.93
C LEU A 495 2.14 -18.06 -45.50
N LYS A 496 1.42 -17.48 -44.53
CA LYS A 496 1.75 -17.58 -43.09
C LYS A 496 0.50 -17.92 -42.30
N ILE A 497 0.62 -18.77 -41.30
CA ILE A 497 -0.42 -18.93 -40.30
C ILE A 497 -0.13 -17.92 -39.18
N ARG A 498 -1.07 -16.99 -38.96
CA ARG A 498 -0.97 -15.96 -37.92
C ARG A 498 -2.11 -16.10 -36.92
N TYR A 499 -1.91 -15.54 -35.74
CA TYR A 499 -2.95 -15.41 -34.72
C TYR A 499 -3.29 -13.93 -34.51
N ASN A 500 -4.58 -13.63 -34.35
CA ASN A 500 -5.03 -12.36 -33.78
C ASN A 500 -6.24 -12.61 -32.86
N GLN A 501 -6.59 -11.64 -32.01
CA GLN A 501 -7.65 -11.81 -31.02
C GLN A 501 -9.07 -11.91 -31.61
N VAL A 502 -9.30 -11.42 -32.84
CA VAL A 502 -10.64 -11.37 -33.45
C VAL A 502 -10.96 -12.62 -34.27
N LEU A 503 -10.00 -13.10 -35.06
CA LEU A 503 -10.14 -14.23 -35.99
C LEU A 503 -9.48 -15.52 -35.46
N GLY A 504 -8.66 -15.43 -34.42
CA GLY A 504 -7.83 -16.54 -33.97
C GLY A 504 -6.74 -16.89 -34.98
N TYR A 505 -6.38 -18.18 -35.04
CA TYR A 505 -5.43 -18.70 -36.04
C TYR A 505 -6.07 -18.67 -37.44
N HIS A 506 -5.36 -18.06 -38.39
CA HIS A 506 -5.80 -17.93 -39.77
C HIS A 506 -4.59 -17.99 -40.72
N VAL A 507 -4.85 -18.45 -41.93
CA VAL A 507 -3.91 -18.37 -43.05
C VAL A 507 -3.97 -16.96 -43.62
N ASP A 508 -2.83 -16.27 -43.71
CA ASP A 508 -2.69 -14.94 -44.30
C ASP A 508 -1.82 -15.04 -45.57
N VAL A 509 -2.36 -14.60 -46.70
CA VAL A 509 -1.66 -14.55 -47.99
C VAL A 509 -1.74 -13.15 -48.61
N PRO A 510 -0.76 -12.72 -49.43
CA PRO A 510 -0.86 -11.46 -50.16
C PRO A 510 -2.07 -11.44 -51.10
N ALA A 511 -2.68 -10.26 -51.29
CA ALA A 511 -3.88 -10.11 -52.13
C ALA A 511 -3.70 -10.68 -53.55
N ARG A 512 -2.52 -10.51 -54.15
CA ARG A 512 -2.15 -11.06 -55.46
C ARG A 512 -2.19 -12.60 -55.57
N SER A 513 -2.11 -13.30 -54.43
CA SER A 513 -2.10 -14.76 -54.35
C SER A 513 -3.44 -15.33 -53.86
N ALA A 514 -4.39 -14.47 -53.47
CA ALA A 514 -5.66 -14.87 -52.87
C ALA A 514 -6.62 -15.52 -53.88
N ASP A 515 -6.66 -15.02 -55.12
CA ASP A 515 -7.51 -15.58 -56.19
C ASP A 515 -7.26 -17.07 -56.44
N LYS A 516 -6.00 -17.52 -56.30
CA LYS A 516 -5.64 -18.93 -56.45
C LYS A 516 -6.33 -19.82 -55.41
N LEU A 517 -6.48 -19.32 -54.18
CA LEU A 517 -7.12 -20.05 -53.09
C LEU A 517 -8.65 -20.00 -53.14
N MET A 518 -9.22 -19.08 -53.91
CA MET A 518 -10.67 -18.95 -54.11
C MET A 518 -11.22 -19.72 -55.32
N ARG A 519 -10.35 -20.36 -56.12
CA ARG A 519 -10.72 -21.15 -57.30
C ARG A 519 -10.53 -22.64 -57.07
N PRO A 520 -11.25 -23.51 -57.80
CA PRO A 520 -11.01 -24.96 -57.76
C PRO A 520 -9.56 -25.34 -58.08
N PRO A 521 -8.99 -26.36 -57.41
CA PRO A 521 -9.60 -27.19 -56.35
C PRO A 521 -9.50 -26.61 -54.92
N TRP A 522 -8.85 -25.45 -54.74
CA TRP A 522 -8.49 -24.92 -53.41
C TRP A 522 -9.66 -24.31 -52.63
N ASN A 523 -10.68 -23.83 -53.33
CA ASN A 523 -11.89 -23.26 -52.72
C ASN A 523 -12.68 -24.23 -51.84
N GLU A 524 -12.50 -25.55 -52.02
CA GLU A 524 -13.10 -26.58 -51.17
C GLU A 524 -12.40 -26.69 -49.80
N ARG A 525 -11.10 -26.36 -49.74
CA ARG A 525 -10.28 -26.47 -48.52
C ARG A 525 -10.10 -25.13 -47.79
N PHE A 526 -10.00 -24.03 -48.53
CA PHE A 526 -9.77 -22.70 -47.97
C PHE A 526 -11.07 -21.92 -47.84
N ILE A 527 -11.44 -21.61 -46.60
CA ILE A 527 -12.64 -20.86 -46.25
C ILE A 527 -12.24 -19.39 -46.02
N HIS A 528 -12.75 -18.47 -46.84
CA HIS A 528 -12.47 -17.04 -46.69
C HIS A 528 -13.00 -16.49 -45.35
N ARG A 529 -12.19 -15.65 -44.70
CA ARG A 529 -12.54 -15.02 -43.41
C ARG A 529 -12.57 -13.49 -43.48
N GLN A 530 -11.59 -12.88 -44.15
CA GLN A 530 -11.47 -11.43 -44.22
C GLN A 530 -10.57 -11.00 -45.39
N THR A 531 -10.94 -9.91 -46.05
CA THR A 531 -10.09 -9.22 -47.05
C THR A 531 -9.56 -7.92 -46.47
N LEU A 532 -8.25 -7.69 -46.56
CA LEU A 532 -7.57 -6.44 -46.21
C LEU A 532 -6.94 -5.83 -47.47
N ALA A 533 -6.49 -4.58 -47.37
CA ALA A 533 -5.86 -3.86 -48.48
C ALA A 533 -4.63 -4.59 -49.07
N SER A 534 -3.84 -5.28 -48.23
CA SER A 534 -2.59 -5.94 -48.64
C SER A 534 -2.62 -7.46 -48.56
N SER A 535 -3.55 -8.05 -47.79
CA SER A 535 -3.62 -9.49 -47.57
C SER A 535 -5.06 -10.00 -47.50
N VAL A 536 -5.24 -11.29 -47.76
CA VAL A 536 -6.51 -11.99 -47.62
C VAL A 536 -6.32 -13.14 -46.64
N ARG A 537 -7.29 -13.29 -45.75
CA ARG A 537 -7.27 -14.24 -44.64
C ARG A 537 -8.24 -15.38 -44.89
N PHE A 538 -7.76 -16.60 -44.71
CA PHE A 538 -8.51 -17.84 -44.88
C PHE A 538 -8.38 -18.71 -43.62
N THR A 539 -9.23 -19.71 -43.50
CA THR A 539 -9.07 -20.84 -42.57
C THR A 539 -9.24 -22.16 -43.33
N THR A 540 -8.89 -23.27 -42.71
CA THR A 540 -9.15 -24.62 -43.20
C THR A 540 -9.77 -25.43 -42.05
N THR A 541 -10.47 -26.54 -42.35
CA THR A 541 -11.04 -27.41 -41.31
C THR A 541 -9.95 -27.91 -40.35
N GLU A 542 -8.82 -28.34 -40.89
CA GLU A 542 -7.65 -28.81 -40.13
C GLU A 542 -7.08 -27.70 -39.22
N LEU A 543 -6.96 -26.46 -39.72
CA LEU A 543 -6.50 -25.33 -38.91
C LEU A 543 -7.51 -24.96 -37.83
N ALA A 544 -8.80 -25.04 -38.13
CA ALA A 544 -9.87 -24.76 -37.17
C ALA A 544 -9.88 -25.78 -36.02
N GLU A 545 -9.72 -27.07 -36.31
CA GLU A 545 -9.61 -28.12 -35.29
C GLU A 545 -8.38 -27.95 -34.39
N LEU A 546 -7.21 -27.65 -34.98
CA LEU A 546 -5.99 -27.35 -34.21
C LEU A 546 -6.15 -26.08 -33.36
N ALA A 547 -6.78 -25.04 -33.91
CA ALA A 547 -7.04 -23.80 -33.19
C ALA A 547 -7.99 -24.04 -32.00
N GLN A 548 -9.03 -24.86 -32.17
CA GLN A 548 -9.95 -25.23 -31.10
C GLN A 548 -9.23 -25.99 -29.98
N LYS A 549 -8.40 -26.98 -30.31
CA LYS A 549 -7.59 -27.72 -29.31
C LYS A 549 -6.65 -26.80 -28.53
N ILE A 550 -6.01 -25.84 -29.21
CA ILE A 550 -5.15 -24.85 -28.57
C ILE A 550 -5.97 -23.96 -27.62
N GLN A 551 -7.13 -23.48 -28.06
CA GLN A 551 -8.00 -22.63 -27.24
C GLN A 551 -8.54 -23.37 -26.01
N GLU A 552 -8.95 -24.63 -26.16
CA GLU A 552 -9.38 -25.47 -25.05
C GLU A 552 -8.24 -25.68 -24.04
N ALA A 553 -7.05 -26.04 -24.53
CA ALA A 553 -5.88 -26.21 -23.67
C ALA A 553 -5.47 -24.90 -22.98
N ASP A 554 -5.55 -23.74 -23.66
CA ASP A 554 -5.31 -22.42 -23.09
C ASP A 554 -6.30 -22.10 -21.97
N GLY A 555 -7.60 -22.34 -22.19
CA GLY A 555 -8.64 -22.17 -21.19
C GLY A 555 -8.41 -23.06 -19.96
N ARG A 556 -8.14 -24.35 -20.17
CA ARG A 556 -7.86 -25.31 -19.09
C ARG A 556 -6.60 -24.96 -18.30
N CYS A 557 -5.54 -24.53 -18.97
CA CYS A 557 -4.34 -24.05 -18.28
C CYS A 557 -4.65 -22.86 -17.37
N LEU A 558 -5.41 -21.88 -17.89
CA LEU A 558 -5.75 -20.68 -17.12
C LEU A 558 -6.65 -21.00 -15.93
N GLU A 559 -7.65 -21.88 -16.10
CA GLU A 559 -8.52 -22.36 -15.01
C GLU A 559 -7.71 -23.03 -13.89
N LEU A 560 -6.82 -23.96 -14.24
CA LEU A 560 -5.97 -24.67 -13.27
C LEU A 560 -5.01 -23.70 -12.58
N GLU A 561 -4.40 -22.77 -13.31
CA GLU A 561 -3.51 -21.78 -12.70
C GLU A 561 -4.26 -20.85 -11.74
N GLN A 562 -5.49 -20.43 -12.05
CA GLN A 562 -6.32 -19.64 -11.15
C GLN A 562 -6.70 -20.42 -9.89
N GLN A 563 -7.00 -21.72 -10.01
CA GLN A 563 -7.23 -22.58 -8.85
C GLN A 563 -5.98 -22.65 -7.96
N ILE A 564 -4.82 -22.96 -8.55
CA ILE A 564 -3.54 -23.03 -7.83
C ILE A 564 -3.22 -21.69 -7.16
N PHE A 565 -3.47 -20.58 -7.85
CA PHE A 565 -3.29 -19.24 -7.28
C PHE A 565 -4.12 -19.06 -6.01
N GLY A 566 -5.40 -19.41 -6.03
CA GLY A 566 -6.28 -19.36 -4.85
C GLY A 566 -5.76 -20.21 -3.70
N GLU A 567 -5.28 -21.42 -3.97
CA GLU A 567 -4.69 -22.32 -2.96
C GLU A 567 -3.40 -21.74 -2.34
N LEU A 568 -2.54 -21.13 -3.16
CA LEU A 568 -1.31 -20.48 -2.68
C LEU A 568 -1.63 -19.24 -1.83
N VAL A 569 -2.61 -18.43 -2.24
CA VAL A 569 -3.06 -17.27 -1.46
C VAL A 569 -3.62 -17.70 -0.10
N ALA A 570 -4.46 -18.74 -0.07
CA ALA A 570 -4.98 -19.27 1.19
C ALA A 570 -3.86 -19.76 2.12
N ALA A 571 -2.84 -20.44 1.58
CA ALA A 571 -1.68 -20.87 2.34
C ALA A 571 -0.86 -19.70 2.90
N VAL A 572 -0.71 -18.62 2.13
CA VAL A 572 -0.05 -17.39 2.58
C VAL A 572 -0.82 -16.71 3.72
N ILE A 573 -2.15 -16.60 3.61
CA ILE A 573 -3.00 -15.97 4.64
C ILE A 573 -2.99 -16.80 5.95
N ALA A 574 -2.91 -18.13 5.83
CA ALA A 574 -2.80 -19.01 6.99
C ALA A 574 -1.51 -18.73 7.81
N GLU A 575 -0.42 -18.35 7.15
CA GLU A 575 0.89 -18.05 7.76
C GLU A 575 1.07 -16.55 8.11
N ARG A 576 -0.01 -15.75 8.13
CA ARG A 576 0.06 -14.30 8.37
C ARG A 576 0.83 -13.89 9.63
N GLU A 577 0.71 -14.65 10.72
CA GLU A 577 1.40 -14.36 11.99
C GLU A 577 2.90 -14.66 11.91
N ALA A 578 3.28 -15.74 11.21
CA ALA A 578 4.67 -16.04 10.94
C ALA A 578 5.31 -14.96 10.05
N LEU A 579 4.61 -14.56 8.98
CA LEU A 579 5.05 -13.48 8.08
C LEU A 579 5.20 -12.15 8.82
N ALA A 580 4.25 -11.82 9.70
CA ALA A 580 4.31 -10.64 10.57
C ALA A 580 5.55 -10.64 11.48
N ALA A 581 5.85 -11.79 12.11
CA ALA A 581 7.02 -11.92 12.97
C ALA A 581 8.35 -11.82 12.20
N ILE A 582 8.42 -12.38 10.99
CA ILE A 582 9.58 -12.27 10.10
C ILE A 582 9.78 -10.81 9.68
N ALA A 583 8.71 -10.11 9.28
CA ALA A 583 8.79 -8.70 8.90
C ALA A 583 9.24 -7.82 10.07
N ALA A 584 8.76 -8.09 11.29
CA ALA A 584 9.22 -7.39 12.50
C ALA A 584 10.71 -7.65 12.78
N ALA A 585 11.17 -8.90 12.69
CA ALA A 585 12.59 -9.25 12.86
C ALA A 585 13.48 -8.55 11.83
N ILE A 586 13.07 -8.54 10.56
CA ILE A 586 13.75 -7.81 9.49
C ILE A 586 13.81 -6.31 9.79
N ALA A 587 12.69 -5.72 10.23
CA ALA A 587 12.63 -4.31 10.58
C ALA A 587 13.59 -3.96 11.74
N GLU A 588 13.69 -4.82 12.76
CA GLU A 588 14.64 -4.64 13.86
C GLU A 588 16.10 -4.70 13.40
N CYS A 589 16.46 -5.70 12.59
CA CYS A 589 17.80 -5.80 12.01
C CYS A 589 18.12 -4.59 11.12
N ASP A 590 17.17 -4.13 10.30
CA ASP A 590 17.34 -2.98 9.43
C ASP A 590 17.53 -1.68 10.23
N VAL A 591 16.71 -1.42 11.24
CA VAL A 591 16.86 -0.22 12.08
C VAL A 591 18.17 -0.26 12.86
N ALA A 592 18.54 -1.40 13.45
CA ALA A 592 19.80 -1.51 14.19
C ALA A 592 21.01 -1.26 13.29
N THR A 593 21.06 -1.90 12.11
CA THR A 593 22.17 -1.69 11.16
C THR A 593 22.16 -0.30 10.52
N ALA A 594 20.98 0.30 10.31
CA ALA A 594 20.85 1.66 9.81
C ALA A 594 21.40 2.70 10.80
N LEU A 595 21.06 2.58 12.07
CA LEU A 595 21.57 3.47 13.11
C LEU A 595 23.06 3.23 13.36
N ALA A 596 23.53 1.98 13.25
CA ALA A 596 24.96 1.68 13.31
C ALA A 596 25.73 2.31 12.14
N GLU A 597 25.19 2.23 10.92
CA GLU A 597 25.76 2.91 9.75
C GLU A 597 25.81 4.42 9.97
N ARG A 598 24.71 5.01 10.47
CA ARG A 598 24.65 6.44 10.76
C ARG A 598 25.66 6.84 11.84
N ALA A 599 25.85 6.00 12.86
CA ALA A 599 26.81 6.25 13.92
C ALA A 599 28.26 6.21 13.42
N ALA A 600 28.60 5.23 12.57
CA ALA A 600 29.92 5.13 11.95
C ALA A 600 30.20 6.32 11.01
N GLU A 601 29.25 6.71 10.15
CA GLU A 601 29.37 7.86 9.24
C GLU A 601 29.56 9.19 9.98
N GLY A 602 28.79 9.39 11.07
CA GLY A 602 28.69 10.67 11.77
C GLY A 602 29.61 10.80 12.98
N GLY A 603 30.34 9.75 13.34
CA GLY A 603 31.05 9.66 14.61
C GLY A 603 30.11 9.87 15.80
N TRP A 604 28.98 9.16 15.82
CA TRP A 604 28.03 9.24 16.94
C TRP A 604 28.44 8.24 18.03
N VAL A 605 28.14 8.60 19.27
CA VAL A 605 28.50 7.82 20.45
C VAL A 605 27.26 7.25 21.11
N ARG A 606 27.42 6.10 21.76
CA ARG A 606 26.35 5.51 22.59
C ARG A 606 26.10 6.39 23.82
N PRO A 607 24.86 6.86 24.07
CA PRO A 607 24.54 7.58 25.29
C PRO A 607 24.55 6.65 26.51
N ARG A 608 24.81 7.21 27.69
CA ARG A 608 24.61 6.53 28.97
C ARG A 608 23.25 6.93 29.53
N ILE A 609 22.36 5.96 29.70
CA ILE A 609 21.03 6.16 30.26
C ILE A 609 21.07 5.82 31.76
N THR A 610 20.85 6.83 32.60
CA THR A 610 20.80 6.73 34.07
C THR A 610 19.36 6.91 34.58
N GLU A 611 19.13 6.56 35.84
CA GLU A 611 17.83 6.76 36.54
C GLU A 611 17.75 8.13 37.24
N ASP A 612 18.84 8.90 37.22
CA ASP A 612 18.90 10.24 37.81
C ASP A 612 18.47 11.33 36.81
N VAL A 613 18.36 12.57 37.28
CA VAL A 613 17.85 13.71 36.50
C VAL A 613 18.94 14.43 35.68
N ARG A 614 20.12 13.84 35.53
CA ARG A 614 21.26 14.49 34.86
C ARG A 614 21.12 14.43 33.35
N PHE A 615 21.29 15.58 32.70
CA PHE A 615 21.39 15.72 31.25
C PHE A 615 22.72 16.36 30.90
N ILE A 616 23.68 15.53 30.47
CA ILE A 616 25.05 15.94 30.19
C ILE A 616 25.36 15.64 28.73
N LEU A 617 25.74 16.67 28.00
CA LEU A 617 26.18 16.63 26.62
C LEU A 617 27.59 17.20 26.53
N GLU A 618 28.50 16.47 25.90
CA GLU A 618 29.88 16.89 25.64
C GLU A 618 30.10 16.95 24.13
N GLN A 619 30.59 18.08 23.65
CA GLN A 619 30.87 18.37 22.25
C GLN A 619 29.71 17.98 21.32
N ALA A 620 28.48 18.24 21.76
CA ALA A 620 27.28 17.84 21.05
C ALA A 620 27.04 18.68 19.80
N ARG A 621 26.42 18.07 18.79
CA ARG A 621 26.22 18.66 17.46
C ARG A 621 24.75 18.53 17.05
N HIS A 622 24.23 19.53 16.35
CA HIS A 622 22.87 19.45 15.82
C HIS A 622 22.87 18.62 14.52
N PRO A 623 22.27 17.42 14.48
CA PRO A 623 22.47 16.47 13.38
C PRO A 623 21.99 16.99 12.02
N VAL A 624 20.85 17.69 11.99
CA VAL A 624 20.29 18.26 10.75
C VAL A 624 21.13 19.43 10.21
N VAL A 625 21.55 20.34 11.09
CA VAL A 625 22.33 21.53 10.70
C VAL A 625 23.74 21.13 10.30
N GLU A 626 24.39 20.23 11.04
CA GLU A 626 25.69 19.65 10.67
C GLU A 626 25.63 19.04 9.26
N ALA A 627 24.62 18.20 8.99
CA ALA A 627 24.43 17.62 7.66
C ALA A 627 24.11 18.67 6.58
N ALA A 628 23.47 19.79 6.91
CA ALA A 628 23.18 20.86 5.98
C ALA A 628 24.43 21.68 5.63
N LEU A 629 25.26 22.03 6.62
CA LEU A 629 26.52 22.74 6.44
C LEU A 629 27.50 21.94 5.58
N ALA A 630 27.66 20.64 5.88
CA ALA A 630 28.50 19.74 5.10
C ALA A 630 28.06 19.68 3.62
N ARG A 631 26.75 19.62 3.35
CA ARG A 631 26.21 19.61 1.99
C ARG A 631 26.43 20.92 1.22
N ARG A 632 26.51 22.05 1.92
CA ARG A 632 26.72 23.37 1.31
C ARG A 632 28.20 23.76 1.21
N GLY A 633 29.10 23.00 1.82
CA GLY A 633 30.51 23.35 1.92
C GLY A 633 30.78 24.55 2.84
N GLU A 634 29.87 24.85 3.78
CA GLU A 634 29.93 26.01 4.68
C GLU A 634 30.79 25.75 5.94
N GLY A 635 31.73 24.79 5.88
CA GLY A 635 32.60 24.43 7.00
C GLY A 635 31.97 23.51 8.05
N PRO A 636 32.72 23.15 9.11
CA PRO A 636 32.26 22.25 10.16
C PRO A 636 31.28 22.93 11.13
N PHE A 637 30.35 22.16 11.68
CA PHE A 637 29.49 22.62 12.78
C PHE A 637 30.30 22.75 14.07
N VAL A 638 30.15 23.86 14.80
CA VAL A 638 30.83 24.08 16.08
C VAL A 638 30.07 23.34 17.20
N PRO A 639 30.67 22.32 17.84
CA PRO A 639 30.02 21.56 18.90
C PRO A 639 29.83 22.39 20.19
N ASN A 640 28.84 22.03 21.00
CA ASN A 640 28.54 22.70 22.27
C ASN A 640 28.31 21.69 23.39
N ASP A 641 28.74 22.03 24.59
CA ASP A 641 28.46 21.28 25.81
C ASP A 641 27.12 21.75 26.42
N CYS A 642 26.46 20.87 27.17
CA CYS A 642 25.27 21.21 27.94
C CYS A 642 25.26 20.38 29.23
N ARG A 643 25.04 21.01 30.38
CA ARG A 643 24.95 20.32 31.66
C ARG A 643 23.74 20.84 32.41
N LEU A 644 22.78 19.95 32.64
CA LEU A 644 21.66 20.17 33.55
C LEU A 644 21.68 19.06 34.58
N ASP A 645 21.74 19.41 35.86
CA ASP A 645 21.70 18.48 36.98
C ASP A 645 20.83 19.02 38.12
N GLU A 646 20.90 18.41 39.30
CA GLU A 646 20.07 18.81 40.44
C GLU A 646 20.35 20.24 40.91
N ASP A 647 21.58 20.72 40.75
CA ASP A 647 22.04 22.05 41.18
C ASP A 647 21.85 23.08 40.05
N GLU A 648 22.00 22.69 38.79
CA GLU A 648 21.91 23.56 37.60
C GLU A 648 20.75 23.18 36.67
N ARG A 649 19.50 23.34 37.14
CA ARG A 649 18.30 22.91 36.38
C ARG A 649 17.84 23.84 35.27
N ILE A 650 18.26 25.11 35.28
CA ILE A 650 17.75 26.15 34.39
C ILE A 650 18.92 26.98 33.85
N TRP A 651 19.00 27.10 32.52
CA TRP A 651 19.98 27.96 31.84
C TRP A 651 19.30 29.18 31.21
N LEU A 652 19.84 30.37 31.47
CA LEU A 652 19.45 31.60 30.78
C LEU A 652 20.38 31.85 29.59
N VAL A 653 19.97 31.42 28.40
CA VAL A 653 20.77 31.56 27.17
C VAL A 653 20.58 32.94 26.55
N THR A 654 21.62 33.78 26.60
CA THR A 654 21.64 35.13 25.98
C THR A 654 22.67 35.22 24.85
N GLY A 655 22.61 36.27 24.04
CA GLY A 655 23.54 36.49 22.92
C GLY A 655 22.88 37.21 21.73
N PRO A 656 23.67 37.70 20.75
CA PRO A 656 23.15 38.45 19.62
C PRO A 656 22.26 37.61 18.69
N ASN A 657 21.52 38.27 17.79
CA ASN A 657 20.80 37.57 16.73
C ASN A 657 21.77 36.77 15.86
N MET A 658 21.31 35.62 15.35
CA MET A 658 22.12 34.68 14.55
C MET A 658 23.29 34.00 15.30
N ALA A 659 23.44 34.20 16.62
CA ALA A 659 24.45 33.52 17.44
C ALA A 659 24.20 32.02 17.69
N GLY A 660 23.26 31.39 16.98
CA GLY A 660 22.97 29.95 17.14
C GLY A 660 22.15 29.56 18.37
N LYS A 661 21.62 30.51 19.17
CA LYS A 661 20.83 30.22 20.39
C LYS A 661 19.71 29.19 20.18
N SER A 662 18.88 29.38 19.15
CA SER A 662 17.79 28.44 18.84
C SER A 662 18.31 27.08 18.36
N THR A 663 19.44 27.07 17.63
CA THR A 663 20.08 25.83 17.19
C THR A 663 20.57 25.02 18.38
N PHE A 664 21.18 25.66 19.38
CA PHE A 664 21.61 25.02 20.62
C PHE A 664 20.44 24.39 21.38
N LEU A 665 19.35 25.14 21.60
CA LEU A 665 18.17 24.60 22.30
C LEU A 665 17.54 23.41 21.56
N ARG A 666 17.41 23.51 20.22
CA ARG A 666 16.89 22.41 19.38
C ARG A 666 17.82 21.20 19.39
N GLN A 667 19.14 21.43 19.40
CA GLN A 667 20.14 20.37 19.51
C GLN A 667 19.93 19.57 20.80
N CYS A 668 19.85 20.23 21.95
CA CYS A 668 19.63 19.57 23.23
C CYS A 668 18.35 18.72 23.21
N ALA A 669 17.23 19.29 22.72
CA ALA A 669 15.97 18.57 22.63
C ALA A 669 16.02 17.38 21.66
N ILE A 670 16.67 17.53 20.50
CA ILE A 670 16.83 16.46 19.51
C ILE A 670 17.67 15.33 20.08
N ILE A 671 18.75 15.62 20.79
CA ILE A 671 19.61 14.58 21.38
C ILE A 671 18.89 13.84 22.51
N ALA A 672 18.01 14.49 23.26
CA ALA A 672 17.17 13.81 24.24
C ALA A 672 16.10 12.90 23.60
N ILE A 673 15.70 13.18 22.35
CA ILE A 673 14.70 12.41 21.59
C ILE A 673 15.31 11.20 20.89
N LEU A 674 16.54 11.35 20.37
CA LEU A 674 17.32 10.30 19.72
C LEU A 674 17.82 9.28 20.74
#